data_AF-A0AAD8NCU3-F1
#
_entry.id   AF-A0AAD8NCU3-F1
#
_cell.length_a   1.000
_cell.length_b   1.000
_cell.length_c   1.000
_cell.angle_alpha   90.00
_cell.angle_beta   90.00
_cell.angle_gamma   90.00
#
_symmetry.space_group_name_H-M   'P 1'
#
loop_
_entity.id
_entity.type
_entity.pdbx_description
1 polymer ?
#
loop_
_entity_poly.entity_id
_entity_poly.type
_entity_poly.pdbx_seq_one_letter_code
_entity_poly.pdbx_strand_id
1 'polypeptide(L)'
;MLIKIITLFLLVTLVRCSGSHTWIRAGYWYVGSEYPVPDINSALFTHLTCAFAHINPNTYEISLSSADEPYVSTFTNIVKRKNPAVVTLLSTWTGDKNSSALPSMVTQSSRRKSFIQSSINIARKYEFQGLELYASAMLRMGINMTNMKTFLNEWRAAIYMEAKTSKQPRLILTMAGYYSPRQSSMSYPIDALRRNLDWIHIVAYDYHLPLNENFTAAHAALYDPSSQLNTDYGIKEWIKRGIPANKLVLGLAFHGYAWTLVNFTHNSIGSPASGVAITKDGSMSYSFIMKFLSSYRAVSVYNATYVVNYCIINSYWIGYDDVDAVRTKVSYAKDLGLLGYNVWQVPHDYNWMLSKAAAGLEDKHDKRKRWVLIVWPIAAVIAFLLGTMMLLRRRAHILKVNQVLQRGKKSSSPNLQVFSFAVIKEATNNFSMNNRLGEGGYGPVYKGILQNGQEIAVKRHSQNSKQGIEEFENEVTLTAKLQHVNLVRLIGFCTEREEKMLIYEYMPNKSLDFYMFEPIARSMLQWEKWVHIIEGVTQGLLYLQEYSRLTIIHRDLKASNILLDPEMRPKISDFGIARSFQKDENEGNTRNIVGTYGYVPPEYVKRGIYSRKYDVYSFGVILLQIISGKKCTHLYGATGNLNLLEYAYDLWKSGKGKEFTDPLLNDATSSCKVSRCIQVALLCVQENWAERPTMLEISSLLRNETEVIPNPERPAFSTDGNGEAMRFTTEDVISVDIATISQVVPR
;
A
#
# COMPACT_ATOMS: atom_id res chain seq x y z
N MET A 1 15.64 17.67 16.30
CA MET A 1 14.79 16.91 15.33
C MET A 1 13.30 17.19 15.51
N LEU A 2 12.78 17.28 16.75
CA LEU A 2 11.36 17.52 17.06
C LEU A 2 10.81 18.88 16.56
N ILE A 3 11.61 19.95 16.58
CA ILE A 3 11.20 21.29 16.14
C ILE A 3 11.06 21.39 14.62
N LYS A 4 11.86 20.64 13.84
CA LYS A 4 11.76 20.55 12.38
C LYS A 4 10.55 19.73 11.91
N ILE A 5 10.06 18.81 12.73
CA ILE A 5 8.85 18.03 12.46
C ILE A 5 7.60 18.89 12.70
N ILE A 6 7.61 19.76 13.72
CA ILE A 6 6.49 20.67 14.03
C ILE A 6 6.36 21.79 12.98
N THR A 7 7.47 22.30 12.42
CA THR A 7 7.41 23.30 11.34
C THR A 7 6.93 22.70 10.01
N LEU A 8 7.24 21.43 9.73
CA LEU A 8 6.72 20.73 8.54
C LEU A 8 5.21 20.42 8.68
N PHE A 9 4.72 20.20 9.90
CA PHE A 9 3.29 19.98 10.17
C PHE A 9 2.46 21.29 10.11
N LEU A 10 3.07 22.44 10.42
CA LEU A 10 2.45 23.77 10.32
C LEU A 10 2.52 24.36 8.89
N LEU A 11 3.46 23.94 8.05
CA LEU A 11 3.50 24.36 6.64
C LEU A 11 2.51 23.59 5.75
N VAL A 12 2.10 22.38 6.14
CA VAL A 12 1.08 21.60 5.41
C VAL A 12 -0.35 22.07 5.72
N THR A 13 -0.57 22.89 6.75
CA THR A 13 -1.88 23.48 7.06
C THR A 13 -2.09 24.90 6.54
N LEU A 14 -1.05 25.55 5.97
CA LEU A 14 -1.14 26.92 5.44
C LEU A 14 -1.03 27.04 3.91
N VAL A 15 -0.97 25.92 3.18
CA VAL A 15 -1.18 25.90 1.72
C VAL A 15 -2.58 25.35 1.41
N ARG A 16 -3.61 26.14 1.75
CA ARG A 16 -4.93 26.06 1.12
C ARG A 16 -5.48 27.47 0.95
N CYS A 17 -4.89 28.19 0.00
CA CYS A 17 -5.59 29.31 -0.61
C CYS A 17 -5.24 29.40 -2.10
N SER A 18 -5.96 28.61 -2.89
CA SER A 18 -6.32 28.96 -4.27
C SER A 18 -7.57 28.17 -4.68
N GLY A 19 -8.75 28.79 -4.51
CA GLY A 19 -9.90 28.65 -5.41
C GLY A 19 -10.55 27.27 -5.71
N SER A 20 -10.36 26.23 -4.91
CA SER A 20 -11.16 25.00 -5.05
C SER A 20 -12.60 25.28 -4.59
N HIS A 21 -13.56 25.31 -5.52
CA HIS A 21 -14.99 25.31 -5.16
C HIS A 21 -15.28 24.08 -4.30
N THR A 22 -15.75 24.28 -3.07
CA THR A 22 -16.17 23.18 -2.19
C THR A 22 -17.38 22.46 -2.80
N TRP A 23 -17.27 21.15 -3.00
CA TRP A 23 -18.36 20.30 -3.50
C TRP A 23 -19.64 20.48 -2.65
N ILE A 24 -20.75 20.83 -3.29
CA ILE A 24 -21.99 21.14 -2.59
C ILE A 24 -22.63 19.87 -2.04
N ARG A 25 -22.88 19.88 -0.73
CA ARG A 25 -23.75 18.95 0.00
C ARG A 25 -24.90 19.77 0.55
N ALA A 26 -26.01 19.78 -0.16
CA ALA A 26 -27.19 20.57 0.17
C ALA A 26 -28.31 19.70 0.75
N GLY A 27 -29.19 20.30 1.53
CA GLY A 27 -30.36 19.58 2.04
C GLY A 27 -31.50 20.53 2.37
N TYR A 28 -32.72 20.06 2.10
CA TYR A 28 -33.94 20.79 2.43
C TYR A 28 -34.46 20.43 3.80
N TRP A 29 -34.95 21.44 4.51
CA TRP A 29 -35.83 21.28 5.67
C TRP A 29 -37.13 22.02 5.39
N TYR A 30 -38.24 21.28 5.33
CA TYR A 30 -39.57 21.85 5.16
C TYR A 30 -40.17 22.25 6.51
N VAL A 31 -40.68 23.47 6.62
CA VAL A 31 -41.27 24.05 7.82
C VAL A 31 -42.46 23.26 8.34
N GLY A 32 -43.25 22.67 7.43
CA GLY A 32 -44.36 21.78 7.78
C GLY A 32 -43.95 20.33 8.07
N SER A 33 -42.66 19.99 8.19
CA SER A 33 -42.21 18.61 8.44
C SER A 33 -42.35 18.14 9.90
N GLU A 34 -42.75 19.04 10.82
CA GLU A 34 -42.80 18.82 12.28
C GLU A 34 -41.44 18.39 12.91
N TYR A 35 -40.36 18.33 12.13
CA TYR A 35 -39.04 17.91 12.60
C TYR A 35 -38.29 19.08 13.24
N PRO A 36 -37.84 18.97 14.50
CA PRO A 36 -37.16 20.08 15.17
C PRO A 36 -35.88 20.52 14.45
N VAL A 37 -35.78 21.81 14.10
CA VAL A 37 -34.57 22.40 13.50
C VAL A 37 -33.30 22.10 14.33
N PRO A 38 -33.32 22.16 15.68
CA PRO A 38 -32.13 21.83 16.48
C PRO A 38 -31.61 20.41 16.28
N ASP A 39 -32.45 19.47 15.84
CA ASP A 39 -32.05 18.07 15.67
C ASP A 39 -31.26 17.85 14.38
N ILE A 40 -31.38 18.75 13.39
CA ILE A 40 -30.64 18.69 12.13
C ILE A 40 -29.13 18.57 12.39
N ASN A 41 -28.49 17.55 11.81
CA ASN A 41 -27.05 17.40 11.85
C ASN A 41 -26.39 18.22 10.73
N SER A 42 -26.30 19.54 10.93
CA SER A 42 -25.77 20.47 9.94
C SER A 42 -24.30 20.25 9.58
N ALA A 43 -23.53 19.47 10.35
CA ALA A 43 -22.14 19.11 10.03
C ALA A 43 -22.02 18.22 8.77
N LEU A 44 -23.11 17.55 8.37
CA LEU A 44 -23.15 16.72 7.15
C LEU A 44 -23.37 17.55 5.88
N PHE A 45 -23.72 18.83 6.02
CA PHE A 45 -24.13 19.69 4.91
C PHE A 45 -23.22 20.92 4.81
N THR A 46 -23.01 21.36 3.58
CA THR A 46 -22.41 22.67 3.26
C THR A 46 -23.47 23.75 3.15
N HIS A 47 -24.65 23.37 2.65
CA HIS A 47 -25.77 24.26 2.38
C HIS A 47 -27.05 23.64 2.96
N LEU A 48 -27.88 24.44 3.64
CA LEU A 48 -29.19 24.03 4.12
C LEU A 48 -30.25 25.01 3.64
N THR A 49 -31.30 24.48 3.03
CA THR A 49 -32.38 25.28 2.47
C THR A 49 -33.61 25.17 3.35
N CYS A 50 -34.05 26.29 3.92
CA CYS A 50 -35.31 26.40 4.64
C CYS A 50 -36.45 26.57 3.62
N ALA A 51 -37.34 25.59 3.56
CA ALA A 51 -38.48 25.54 2.65
C ALA A 51 -39.78 25.63 3.47
N PHE A 52 -40.83 26.37 3.11
CA PHE A 52 -40.89 27.36 2.06
C PHE A 52 -41.40 28.69 2.61
N ALA A 53 -40.95 29.78 2.00
CA ALA A 53 -41.70 31.01 1.96
C ALA A 53 -42.69 31.01 0.77
N HIS A 54 -43.69 31.89 0.79
CA HIS A 54 -44.73 31.94 -0.23
C HIS A 54 -44.78 33.30 -0.94
N ILE A 55 -45.35 33.33 -2.14
CA ILE A 55 -45.65 34.58 -2.86
C ILE A 55 -47.07 35.01 -2.50
N ASN A 56 -47.24 36.17 -1.89
CA ASN A 56 -48.57 36.74 -1.67
C ASN A 56 -49.21 37.10 -3.02
N PRO A 57 -50.37 36.54 -3.40
CA PRO A 57 -50.93 36.75 -4.74
C PRO A 57 -51.45 38.17 -4.97
N ASN A 58 -51.66 38.96 -3.91
CA ASN A 58 -52.18 40.31 -4.00
C ASN A 58 -51.06 41.36 -4.06
N THR A 59 -50.02 41.20 -3.23
CA THR A 59 -48.90 42.15 -3.14
C THR A 59 -47.68 41.73 -3.97
N TYR A 60 -47.58 40.44 -4.30
CA TYR A 60 -46.42 39.80 -4.93
C TYR A 60 -45.14 39.86 -4.11
N GLU A 61 -45.26 40.13 -2.81
CA GLU A 61 -44.14 40.07 -1.87
C GLU A 61 -43.96 38.66 -1.32
N ILE A 62 -42.76 38.36 -0.81
CA ILE A 62 -42.55 37.16 0.00
C ILE A 62 -43.34 37.30 1.30
N SER A 63 -44.17 36.28 1.59
CA SER A 63 -44.94 36.15 2.81
C SER A 63 -44.58 34.87 3.55
N LEU A 64 -44.53 34.97 4.88
CA LEU A 64 -44.49 33.83 5.80
C LEU A 64 -45.82 33.78 6.55
N SER A 65 -46.34 32.59 6.82
CA SER A 65 -47.47 32.47 7.74
C SER A 65 -47.00 32.75 9.17
N SER A 66 -47.91 33.18 10.04
CA SER A 66 -47.59 33.37 11.47
C SER A 66 -47.12 32.07 12.14
N ALA A 67 -47.49 30.90 11.60
CA ALA A 67 -47.04 29.60 12.09
C ALA A 67 -45.61 29.27 11.65
N ASP A 68 -45.20 29.71 10.45
CA ASP A 68 -43.88 29.38 9.87
C ASP A 68 -42.79 30.35 10.30
N GLU A 69 -43.14 31.61 10.54
CA GLU A 69 -42.18 32.69 10.82
C GLU A 69 -41.23 32.41 12.00
N PRO A 70 -41.67 31.81 13.14
CA PRO A 70 -40.75 31.46 14.23
C PRO A 70 -39.65 30.48 13.81
N TYR A 71 -39.97 29.52 12.93
CA TYR A 71 -38.99 28.56 12.44
C TYR A 71 -38.04 29.20 11.42
N VAL A 72 -38.59 29.95 10.46
CA VAL A 72 -37.79 30.60 9.41
C VAL A 72 -36.84 31.63 10.00
N SER A 73 -37.30 32.44 10.97
CA SER A 73 -36.50 33.50 11.59
C SER A 73 -35.34 32.98 12.44
N THR A 74 -35.45 31.78 13.01
CA THR A 74 -34.43 31.18 13.88
C THR A 74 -33.57 30.13 13.17
N PHE A 75 -33.96 29.69 11.97
CA PHE A 75 -33.33 28.58 11.24
C PHE A 75 -31.81 28.73 11.13
N THR A 76 -31.34 29.84 10.55
CA THR A 76 -29.91 30.12 10.33
C THR A 76 -29.11 30.02 11.63
N ASN A 77 -29.61 30.67 12.68
CA ASN A 77 -28.95 30.70 13.98
C ASN A 77 -28.87 29.30 14.61
N ILE A 78 -29.93 28.50 14.50
CA ILE A 78 -29.97 27.15 15.08
C ILE A 78 -28.99 26.21 14.35
N VAL A 79 -29.04 26.14 13.01
CA VAL A 79 -28.21 25.18 12.27
C VAL A 79 -26.73 25.55 12.34
N LYS A 80 -26.39 26.84 12.46
CA LYS A 80 -25.01 27.30 12.63
C LYS A 80 -24.40 26.97 13.99
N ARG A 81 -25.20 26.71 15.04
CA ARG A 81 -24.67 26.25 16.34
C ARG A 81 -23.89 24.94 16.22
N LYS A 82 -24.35 24.03 15.36
CA LYS A 82 -23.68 22.74 15.09
C LYS A 82 -22.63 22.81 13.99
N ASN A 83 -22.80 23.71 13.01
CA ASN A 83 -21.84 23.92 11.93
C ASN A 83 -21.76 25.42 11.56
N PRO A 84 -20.83 26.19 12.16
CA PRO A 84 -20.73 27.63 11.91
C PRO A 84 -20.45 28.01 10.45
N ALA A 85 -19.92 27.07 9.66
CA ALA A 85 -19.60 27.26 8.25
C ALA A 85 -20.77 26.91 7.29
N VAL A 86 -21.90 26.39 7.80
CA VAL A 86 -23.04 26.06 6.94
C VAL A 86 -23.66 27.34 6.36
N VAL A 87 -23.96 27.28 5.08
CA VAL A 87 -24.63 28.34 4.33
C VAL A 87 -26.12 28.05 4.30
N THR A 88 -26.96 29.02 4.64
CA THR A 88 -28.42 28.85 4.62
C THR A 88 -29.07 29.62 3.48
N LEU A 89 -30.06 28.97 2.85
CA LEU A 89 -30.89 29.57 1.81
C LEU A 89 -32.36 29.56 2.25
N LEU A 90 -33.10 30.60 1.86
CA LEU A 90 -34.56 30.62 1.96
C LEU A 90 -35.16 30.25 0.60
N SER A 91 -35.94 29.18 0.55
CA SER A 91 -36.61 28.74 -0.68
C SER A 91 -38.05 29.24 -0.74
N THR A 92 -38.44 29.75 -1.88
CA THR A 92 -39.79 30.25 -2.14
C THR A 92 -40.55 29.25 -2.99
N TRP A 93 -41.71 28.80 -2.49
CA TRP A 93 -42.61 27.93 -3.21
C TRP A 93 -43.35 28.70 -4.31
N THR A 94 -43.33 28.18 -5.54
CA THR A 94 -44.00 28.84 -6.68
C THR A 94 -45.43 28.35 -6.91
N GLY A 95 -45.88 27.32 -6.18
CA GLY A 95 -47.15 26.67 -6.42
C GLY A 95 -47.06 25.48 -7.38
N ASP A 96 -48.20 24.81 -7.54
CA ASP A 96 -48.38 23.74 -8.51
C ASP A 96 -48.80 24.29 -9.89
N LYS A 97 -49.23 23.42 -10.80
CA LYS A 97 -49.69 23.79 -12.15
C LYS A 97 -50.87 24.76 -12.17
N ASN A 98 -51.66 24.84 -11.09
CA ASN A 98 -52.87 25.67 -11.00
C ASN A 98 -52.59 27.02 -10.32
N SER A 99 -51.40 27.22 -9.73
CA SER A 99 -51.04 28.47 -9.06
C SER A 99 -50.84 29.62 -10.06
N SER A 100 -51.51 30.74 -9.80
CA SER A 100 -51.44 31.96 -10.63
C SER A 100 -50.44 33.00 -10.13
N ALA A 101 -49.89 32.84 -8.92
CA ALA A 101 -49.07 33.85 -8.27
C ALA A 101 -47.76 34.13 -9.03
N LEU A 102 -46.96 33.10 -9.33
CA LEU A 102 -45.72 33.26 -10.10
C LEU A 102 -45.98 33.75 -11.54
N PRO A 103 -46.91 33.15 -12.33
CA PRO A 103 -47.26 33.67 -13.65
C PRO A 103 -47.66 35.14 -13.64
N SER A 104 -48.44 35.56 -12.65
CA SER A 104 -48.89 36.94 -12.51
C SER A 104 -47.78 37.87 -12.05
N MET A 105 -46.86 37.41 -11.19
CA MET A 105 -45.72 38.17 -10.68
C MET A 105 -44.77 38.57 -11.82
N VAL A 106 -44.42 37.63 -12.71
CA VAL A 106 -43.39 37.87 -13.73
C VAL A 106 -43.83 38.81 -14.86
N THR A 107 -45.13 39.03 -15.05
CA THR A 107 -45.68 39.80 -16.18
C THR A 107 -45.48 41.31 -16.09
N GLN A 108 -45.43 41.88 -14.88
CA GLN A 108 -45.32 43.33 -14.68
C GLN A 108 -44.06 43.70 -13.90
N SER A 109 -43.36 44.75 -14.34
CA SER A 109 -42.12 45.21 -13.69
C SER A 109 -42.33 45.61 -12.22
N SER A 110 -43.45 46.25 -11.87
CA SER A 110 -43.79 46.61 -10.49
C SER A 110 -43.90 45.37 -9.59
N ARG A 111 -44.58 44.32 -10.05
CA ARG A 111 -44.76 43.06 -9.29
C ARG A 111 -43.44 42.32 -9.11
N ARG A 112 -42.62 42.25 -10.16
CA ARG A 112 -41.25 41.70 -10.07
C ARG A 112 -40.41 42.45 -9.05
N LYS A 113 -40.47 43.79 -9.06
CA LYS A 113 -39.77 44.64 -8.10
C LYS A 113 -40.23 44.38 -6.66
N SER A 114 -41.54 44.24 -6.41
CA SER A 114 -42.09 43.89 -5.09
C SER A 114 -41.55 42.55 -4.59
N PHE A 115 -41.57 41.52 -5.43
CA PHE A 115 -41.02 40.20 -5.09
C PHE A 115 -39.52 40.28 -4.79
N ILE A 116 -38.75 40.88 -5.70
CA ILE A 116 -37.29 40.98 -5.59
C ILE A 116 -36.90 41.70 -4.30
N GLN A 117 -37.50 42.86 -4.03
CA GLN A 117 -37.17 43.66 -2.86
C GLN A 117 -37.53 42.94 -1.56
N SER A 118 -38.75 42.39 -1.48
CA SER A 118 -39.19 41.66 -0.28
C SER A 118 -38.36 40.40 -0.04
N SER A 119 -37.93 39.69 -1.11
CA SER A 119 -37.07 38.51 -0.99
C SER A 119 -35.69 38.83 -0.42
N ILE A 120 -35.07 39.93 -0.86
CA ILE A 120 -33.78 40.37 -0.35
C ILE A 120 -33.92 40.84 1.10
N ASN A 121 -34.97 41.63 1.39
CA ASN A 121 -35.25 42.14 2.73
C ASN A 121 -35.41 40.99 3.74
N ILE A 122 -36.21 39.97 3.43
CA ILE A 122 -36.45 38.85 4.35
C ILE A 122 -35.21 37.97 4.54
N ALA A 123 -34.43 37.73 3.48
CA ALA A 123 -33.18 37.00 3.57
C ALA A 123 -32.20 37.71 4.51
N ARG A 124 -32.05 39.04 4.37
CA ARG A 124 -31.20 39.83 5.26
C ARG A 124 -31.74 39.90 6.69
N LYS A 125 -33.06 40.08 6.86
CA LYS A 125 -33.72 40.14 8.18
C LYS A 125 -33.47 38.88 9.00
N TYR A 126 -33.49 37.71 8.35
CA TYR A 126 -33.28 36.40 9.00
C TYR A 126 -31.93 35.75 8.69
N GLU A 127 -30.97 36.58 8.29
CA GLU A 127 -29.57 36.24 8.10
C GLU A 127 -29.30 35.08 7.12
N PHE A 128 -30.22 34.79 6.20
CA PHE A 128 -29.96 33.84 5.13
C PHE A 128 -28.86 34.36 4.20
N GLN A 129 -27.97 33.46 3.75
CA GLN A 129 -26.90 33.79 2.81
C GLN A 129 -27.32 33.61 1.35
N GLY A 130 -28.51 33.08 1.09
CA GLY A 130 -29.04 32.96 -0.26
C GLY A 130 -30.54 32.81 -0.34
N LEU A 131 -31.01 32.87 -1.58
CA LEU A 131 -32.39 32.78 -1.99
C LEU A 131 -32.52 31.68 -3.04
N GLU A 132 -33.61 30.93 -2.96
CA GLU A 132 -33.96 29.94 -3.96
C GLU A 132 -35.40 30.15 -4.44
N LEU A 133 -35.61 29.99 -5.75
CA LEU A 133 -36.94 29.82 -6.32
C LEU A 133 -37.20 28.33 -6.56
N TYR A 134 -38.17 27.73 -5.85
CA TYR A 134 -38.54 26.34 -6.06
C TYR A 134 -39.48 26.23 -7.26
N ALA A 135 -38.91 26.14 -8.46
CA ALA A 135 -39.62 26.29 -9.73
C ALA A 135 -39.83 24.96 -10.48
N SER A 136 -39.86 23.82 -9.79
CA SER A 136 -39.93 22.49 -10.45
C SER A 136 -41.18 22.30 -11.31
N ALA A 137 -42.30 22.97 -10.96
CA ALA A 137 -43.55 22.94 -11.71
C ALA A 137 -43.65 24.01 -12.82
N MET A 138 -42.68 24.91 -12.95
CA MET A 138 -42.77 26.14 -13.74
C MET A 138 -43.14 25.92 -15.21
N LEU A 139 -42.63 24.85 -15.83
CA LEU A 139 -42.93 24.53 -17.24
C LEU A 139 -44.41 24.16 -17.47
N ARG A 140 -45.15 23.81 -16.41
CA ARG A 140 -46.57 23.43 -16.45
C ARG A 140 -47.52 24.59 -16.14
N MET A 141 -46.99 25.75 -15.76
CA MET A 141 -47.77 26.92 -15.31
C MET A 141 -48.09 27.93 -16.42
N GLY A 142 -47.77 27.61 -17.69
CA GLY A 142 -48.04 28.51 -18.83
C GLY A 142 -47.25 29.84 -18.80
N ILE A 143 -46.12 29.89 -18.09
CA ILE A 143 -45.33 31.12 -17.93
C ILE A 143 -44.64 31.51 -19.24
N ASN A 144 -44.76 32.78 -19.62
CA ASN A 144 -43.98 33.33 -20.72
C ASN A 144 -42.49 33.41 -20.34
N MET A 145 -41.65 32.64 -21.02
CA MET A 145 -40.23 32.50 -20.69
C MET A 145 -39.40 33.77 -20.94
N THR A 146 -39.88 34.69 -21.77
CA THR A 146 -39.28 36.02 -21.92
C THR A 146 -39.45 36.85 -20.64
N ASN A 147 -40.64 36.80 -20.03
CA ASN A 147 -40.89 37.46 -18.74
C ASN A 147 -40.04 36.83 -17.62
N MET A 148 -39.90 35.50 -17.63
CA MET A 148 -39.05 34.81 -16.67
C MET A 148 -37.55 35.17 -16.85
N LYS A 149 -37.08 35.29 -18.10
CA LYS A 149 -35.73 35.80 -18.40
C LYS A 149 -35.53 37.21 -17.83
N THR A 150 -36.48 38.11 -18.05
CA THR A 150 -36.43 39.48 -17.53
C THR A 150 -36.38 39.49 -16.01
N PHE A 151 -37.24 38.71 -15.36
CA PHE A 151 -37.25 38.54 -13.92
C PHE A 151 -35.90 38.09 -13.35
N LEU A 152 -35.29 37.05 -13.91
CA LEU A 152 -33.99 36.54 -13.46
C LEU A 152 -32.86 37.58 -13.60
N ASN A 153 -32.87 38.36 -14.69
CA ASN A 153 -31.89 39.43 -14.90
C ASN A 153 -32.06 40.54 -13.83
N GLU A 154 -33.31 40.98 -13.59
CA GLU A 154 -33.63 42.00 -12.60
C GLU A 154 -33.27 41.54 -11.18
N TRP A 155 -33.58 40.29 -10.84
CA TRP A 155 -33.30 39.74 -9.51
C TRP A 155 -31.79 39.66 -9.23
N ARG A 156 -31.01 39.18 -10.21
CA ARG A 156 -29.55 39.16 -10.08
C ARG A 156 -28.96 40.57 -9.98
N ALA A 157 -29.44 41.50 -10.81
CA ALA A 157 -28.99 42.90 -10.75
C ALA A 157 -29.28 43.54 -9.39
N ALA A 158 -30.49 43.34 -8.85
CA ALA A 158 -30.87 43.84 -7.53
C ALA A 158 -29.99 43.26 -6.40
N ILE A 159 -29.68 41.96 -6.46
CA ILE A 159 -28.77 41.31 -5.50
C ILE A 159 -27.36 41.90 -5.58
N TYR A 160 -26.83 42.18 -6.78
CA TYR A 160 -25.53 42.86 -6.91
C TYR A 160 -25.56 44.28 -6.35
N MET A 161 -26.64 45.02 -6.61
CA MET A 161 -26.77 46.38 -6.13
C MET A 161 -26.94 46.46 -4.62
N GLU A 162 -27.72 45.55 -4.03
CA GLU A 162 -27.85 45.47 -2.57
C GLU A 162 -26.50 45.15 -1.92
N ALA A 163 -25.77 44.14 -2.39
CA ALA A 163 -24.46 43.79 -1.85
C ALA A 163 -23.46 44.95 -1.91
N LYS A 164 -23.46 45.70 -3.03
CA LYS A 164 -22.63 46.90 -3.20
C LYS A 164 -23.02 48.01 -2.21
N THR A 165 -24.32 48.20 -1.97
CA THR A 165 -24.85 49.28 -1.13
C THR A 165 -24.71 48.98 0.36
N SER A 166 -25.04 47.76 0.78
CA SER A 166 -24.96 47.31 2.17
C SER A 166 -23.54 46.90 2.60
N LYS A 167 -22.62 46.75 1.64
CA LYS A 167 -21.27 46.18 1.82
C LYS A 167 -21.29 44.77 2.40
N GLN A 168 -22.42 44.05 2.31
CA GLN A 168 -22.51 42.65 2.70
C GLN A 168 -22.12 41.71 1.54
N PRO A 169 -21.70 40.47 1.83
CA PRO A 169 -21.52 39.46 0.80
C PRO A 169 -22.79 39.28 -0.04
N ARG A 170 -22.62 39.13 -1.35
CA ARG A 170 -23.73 38.93 -2.29
C ARG A 170 -24.52 37.68 -1.91
N LEU A 171 -25.85 37.80 -1.87
CA LEU A 171 -26.71 36.64 -1.70
C LEU A 171 -26.49 35.63 -2.84
N ILE A 172 -26.39 34.36 -2.46
CA ILE A 172 -26.44 33.24 -3.39
C ILE A 172 -27.85 33.18 -3.98
N LEU A 173 -27.96 32.92 -5.28
CA LEU A 173 -29.24 32.78 -5.97
C LEU A 173 -29.30 31.46 -6.71
N THR A 174 -30.24 30.60 -6.32
CA THR A 174 -30.44 29.27 -6.89
C THR A 174 -31.87 29.08 -7.36
N MET A 175 -32.10 27.95 -8.05
CA MET A 175 -33.44 27.53 -8.44
C MET A 175 -33.53 26.01 -8.32
N ALA A 176 -34.66 25.49 -7.80
CA ALA A 176 -35.00 24.09 -7.97
C ALA A 176 -35.70 23.92 -9.32
N GLY A 177 -35.06 23.23 -10.26
CA GLY A 177 -35.55 22.99 -11.61
C GLY A 177 -36.11 21.58 -11.78
N TYR A 178 -36.97 21.41 -12.78
CA TYR A 178 -37.42 20.09 -13.20
C TYR A 178 -36.24 19.23 -13.69
N TYR A 179 -36.38 17.89 -13.63
CA TYR A 179 -35.29 16.98 -14.02
C TYR A 179 -34.78 17.23 -15.43
N SER A 180 -35.67 17.62 -16.34
CA SER A 180 -35.36 18.00 -17.72
C SER A 180 -35.61 19.50 -17.93
N PRO A 181 -34.76 20.19 -18.72
CA PRO A 181 -34.95 21.60 -19.07
C PRO A 181 -36.14 21.85 -20.01
N ARG A 182 -36.79 20.79 -20.49
CA ARG A 182 -37.90 20.87 -21.43
C ARG A 182 -39.02 19.93 -21.01
N GLN A 183 -40.25 20.40 -21.16
CA GLN A 183 -41.46 19.60 -21.05
C GLN A 183 -42.41 19.99 -22.18
N SER A 184 -42.72 19.03 -23.07
CA SER A 184 -43.53 19.27 -24.27
C SER A 184 -42.96 20.40 -25.15
N SER A 185 -43.70 21.47 -25.43
CA SER A 185 -43.24 22.65 -26.20
C SER A 185 -42.51 23.69 -25.35
N MET A 186 -42.55 23.58 -24.01
CA MET A 186 -41.99 24.57 -23.10
C MET A 186 -40.56 24.20 -22.68
N SER A 187 -39.67 25.20 -22.62
CA SER A 187 -38.28 25.05 -22.20
C SER A 187 -37.90 26.17 -21.25
N TYR A 188 -37.03 25.88 -20.28
CA TYR A 188 -36.44 26.91 -19.43
C TYR A 188 -35.61 27.93 -20.26
N PRO A 189 -35.49 29.19 -19.82
CA PRO A 189 -34.68 30.21 -20.48
C PRO A 189 -33.19 30.00 -20.16
N ILE A 190 -32.55 29.04 -20.84
CA ILE A 190 -31.22 28.52 -20.50
C ILE A 190 -30.14 29.60 -20.32
N ASP A 191 -30.03 30.56 -21.24
CA ASP A 191 -29.04 31.64 -21.12
C ASP A 191 -29.28 32.55 -19.91
N ALA A 192 -30.55 32.77 -19.53
CA ALA A 192 -30.88 33.56 -18.35
C ALA A 192 -30.49 32.79 -17.08
N LEU A 193 -30.78 31.48 -17.02
CA LEU A 193 -30.38 30.64 -15.89
C LEU A 193 -28.86 30.59 -15.76
N ARG A 194 -28.15 30.33 -16.86
CA ARG A 194 -26.68 30.24 -16.91
C ARG A 194 -26.00 31.50 -16.39
N ARG A 195 -26.49 32.69 -16.76
CA ARG A 195 -25.89 33.97 -16.36
C ARG A 195 -26.29 34.41 -14.96
N ASN A 196 -27.54 34.17 -14.56
CA ASN A 196 -28.10 34.76 -13.36
C ASN A 196 -28.09 33.84 -12.15
N LEU A 197 -28.08 32.52 -12.28
CA LEU A 197 -28.05 31.62 -11.12
C LEU A 197 -26.62 31.24 -10.76
N ASP A 198 -26.35 31.10 -9.47
CA ASP A 198 -25.10 30.49 -8.99
C ASP A 198 -25.11 29.00 -9.38
N TRP A 199 -26.22 28.28 -9.13
CA TRP A 199 -26.47 26.92 -9.61
C TRP A 199 -27.97 26.56 -9.62
N ILE A 200 -28.29 25.34 -10.10
CA ILE A 200 -29.63 24.77 -10.18
C ILE A 200 -29.67 23.45 -9.38
N HIS A 201 -30.60 23.33 -8.45
CA HIS A 201 -30.96 22.05 -7.82
C HIS A 201 -31.87 21.28 -8.78
N ILE A 202 -31.43 20.10 -9.24
CA ILE A 202 -32.18 19.29 -10.20
C ILE A 202 -33.07 18.33 -9.45
N VAL A 203 -34.39 18.52 -9.53
CA VAL A 203 -35.39 17.62 -8.93
C VAL A 203 -35.45 16.33 -9.76
N ALA A 204 -34.55 15.40 -9.44
CA ALA A 204 -34.32 14.14 -10.16
C ALA A 204 -35.01 12.93 -9.48
N TYR A 205 -36.28 13.13 -9.14
CA TYR A 205 -37.14 12.15 -8.49
C TYR A 205 -38.61 12.47 -8.81
N ASP A 206 -39.51 11.63 -8.34
CA ASP A 206 -40.96 11.68 -8.58
C ASP A 206 -41.32 11.52 -10.07
N TYR A 207 -40.54 10.70 -10.78
CA TYR A 207 -40.80 10.34 -12.18
C TYR A 207 -42.11 9.55 -12.33
N HIS A 208 -42.37 8.69 -11.36
CA HIS A 208 -43.46 7.74 -11.33
C HIS A 208 -44.17 7.83 -9.99
N LEU A 209 -45.51 7.87 -10.01
CA LEU A 209 -46.32 8.15 -8.83
C LEU A 209 -47.56 7.23 -8.80
N PRO A 210 -47.87 6.59 -7.66
CA PRO A 210 -48.97 5.63 -7.57
C PRO A 210 -50.36 6.25 -7.71
N LEU A 211 -50.47 7.58 -7.56
CA LEU A 211 -51.71 8.31 -7.83
C LEU A 211 -52.09 8.34 -9.31
N ASN A 212 -51.11 8.21 -10.22
CA ASN A 212 -51.33 8.40 -11.65
C ASN A 212 -51.08 7.12 -12.47
N GLU A 213 -50.48 6.09 -11.85
CA GLU A 213 -49.97 4.92 -12.56
C GLU A 213 -50.43 3.62 -11.87
N ASN A 214 -50.86 2.67 -12.70
CA ASN A 214 -51.32 1.34 -12.29
C ASN A 214 -50.23 0.27 -12.47
N PHE A 215 -48.96 0.66 -12.34
CA PHE A 215 -47.82 -0.23 -12.35
C PHE A 215 -46.75 0.29 -11.39
N THR A 216 -45.98 -0.63 -10.81
CA THR A 216 -44.85 -0.32 -9.94
C THR A 216 -43.70 0.28 -10.75
N ALA A 217 -43.00 1.28 -10.22
CA ALA A 217 -41.97 1.97 -10.99
C ALA A 217 -40.89 2.64 -10.14
N ALA A 218 -39.74 2.89 -10.77
CA ALA A 218 -38.58 3.53 -10.15
C ALA A 218 -38.74 5.06 -10.13
N HIS A 219 -39.34 5.61 -9.06
CA HIS A 219 -39.64 7.05 -8.98
C HIS A 219 -38.40 7.97 -9.03
N ALA A 220 -37.21 7.46 -8.73
CA ALA A 220 -35.96 8.22 -8.72
C ALA A 220 -34.85 7.57 -9.58
N ALA A 221 -35.19 6.85 -10.64
CA ALA A 221 -34.23 6.13 -11.47
C ALA A 221 -33.02 6.98 -11.91
N LEU A 222 -31.79 6.46 -11.71
CA LEU A 222 -30.60 7.05 -12.31
C LEU A 222 -30.58 6.81 -13.81
N TYR A 223 -30.84 5.56 -14.20
CA TYR A 223 -30.96 5.10 -15.58
C TYR A 223 -32.31 4.43 -15.79
N ASP A 224 -32.86 4.54 -16.99
CA ASP A 224 -34.01 3.76 -17.41
C ASP A 224 -33.81 3.37 -18.89
N PRO A 225 -33.63 2.07 -19.22
CA PRO A 225 -33.43 1.65 -20.59
C PRO A 225 -34.69 1.77 -21.45
N SER A 226 -35.86 1.91 -20.84
CA SER A 226 -37.17 1.92 -21.50
C SER A 226 -37.77 3.32 -21.65
N SER A 227 -37.22 4.33 -20.97
CA SER A 227 -37.81 5.66 -20.89
C SER A 227 -36.75 6.76 -20.74
N GLN A 228 -37.12 7.98 -21.14
CA GLN A 228 -36.34 9.20 -20.88
C GLN A 228 -36.63 9.81 -19.49
N LEU A 229 -37.56 9.23 -18.72
CA LEU A 229 -37.87 9.64 -17.35
C LEU A 229 -36.82 9.14 -16.35
N ASN A 230 -35.58 9.58 -16.52
CA ASN A 230 -34.48 9.21 -15.62
C ASN A 230 -33.49 10.38 -15.44
N THR A 231 -32.68 10.26 -14.39
CA THR A 231 -31.72 11.28 -13.97
C THR A 231 -30.64 11.52 -15.04
N ASP A 232 -30.08 10.45 -15.62
CA ASP A 232 -29.00 10.55 -16.59
C ASP A 232 -29.40 11.35 -17.83
N TYR A 233 -30.56 11.02 -18.40
CA TYR A 233 -31.13 11.76 -19.52
C TYR A 233 -31.36 13.23 -19.17
N GLY A 234 -31.97 13.52 -18.02
CA GLY A 234 -32.26 14.88 -17.59
C GLY A 234 -31.01 15.75 -17.45
N ILE A 235 -29.99 15.24 -16.74
CA ILE A 235 -28.71 15.93 -16.55
C ILE A 235 -28.01 16.17 -17.89
N LYS A 236 -27.96 15.17 -18.77
CA LYS A 236 -27.37 15.32 -20.10
C LYS A 236 -28.10 16.34 -20.96
N GLU A 237 -29.43 16.42 -20.88
CA GLU A 237 -30.21 17.41 -21.63
C GLU A 237 -29.98 18.84 -21.10
N TRP A 238 -29.85 19.03 -19.78
CA TRP A 238 -29.44 20.32 -19.20
C TRP A 238 -28.06 20.78 -19.71
N ILE A 239 -27.09 19.86 -19.74
CA ILE A 239 -25.72 20.14 -20.22
C ILE A 239 -25.72 20.43 -21.72
N LYS A 240 -26.39 19.58 -22.51
CA LYS A 240 -26.49 19.70 -23.97
C LYS A 240 -27.07 21.04 -24.40
N ARG A 241 -27.99 21.60 -23.63
CA ARG A 241 -28.58 22.92 -23.90
C ARG A 241 -27.74 24.10 -23.43
N GLY A 242 -26.63 23.85 -22.75
CA GLY A 242 -25.61 24.86 -22.44
C GLY A 242 -25.48 25.24 -20.97
N ILE A 243 -26.15 24.57 -20.02
CA ILE A 243 -25.83 24.75 -18.60
C ILE A 243 -24.54 23.98 -18.27
N PRO A 244 -23.50 24.63 -17.73
CA PRO A 244 -22.29 23.91 -17.30
C PRO A 244 -22.59 22.86 -16.23
N ALA A 245 -21.93 21.72 -16.29
CA ALA A 245 -22.05 20.65 -15.28
C ALA A 245 -21.80 21.18 -13.85
N ASN A 246 -20.79 22.03 -13.68
CA ASN A 246 -20.47 22.70 -12.42
C ASN A 246 -21.47 23.79 -11.98
N LYS A 247 -22.65 23.90 -12.62
CA LYS A 247 -23.81 24.67 -12.16
C LYS A 247 -25.03 23.79 -11.87
N LEU A 248 -24.89 22.47 -11.95
CA LEU A 248 -25.95 21.52 -11.65
C LEU A 248 -25.65 20.82 -10.33
N VAL A 249 -26.66 20.70 -9.48
CA VAL A 249 -26.59 19.98 -8.21
C VAL A 249 -27.66 18.90 -8.27
N LEU A 250 -27.26 17.65 -8.10
CA LEU A 250 -28.13 16.49 -8.26
C LEU A 250 -29.08 16.31 -7.07
N GLY A 251 -30.39 16.28 -7.32
CA GLY A 251 -31.39 15.97 -6.30
C GLY A 251 -31.45 14.48 -5.95
N LEU A 252 -31.48 14.18 -4.66
CA LEU A 252 -31.64 12.85 -4.09
C LEU A 252 -32.93 12.79 -3.28
N ALA A 253 -33.72 11.73 -3.48
CA ALA A 253 -34.95 11.50 -2.74
C ALA A 253 -34.69 10.70 -1.48
N PHE A 254 -34.96 11.28 -0.31
CA PHE A 254 -34.99 10.54 0.96
C PHE A 254 -36.41 10.05 1.27
N HIS A 255 -37.14 9.69 0.24
CA HIS A 255 -38.49 9.15 0.33
C HIS A 255 -38.68 8.14 -0.80
N GLY A 256 -39.79 7.42 -0.71
CA GLY A 256 -40.22 6.47 -1.72
C GLY A 256 -41.72 6.48 -1.87
N TYR A 257 -42.22 5.56 -2.68
CA TYR A 257 -43.63 5.40 -2.94
C TYR A 257 -44.06 3.93 -2.83
N ALA A 258 -45.27 3.73 -2.31
CA ALA A 258 -45.88 2.42 -2.13
C ALA A 258 -47.06 2.21 -3.09
N TRP A 259 -47.06 1.06 -3.75
CA TRP A 259 -48.09 0.57 -4.66
C TRP A 259 -48.71 -0.72 -4.13
N THR A 260 -49.99 -0.93 -4.38
CA THR A 260 -50.66 -2.22 -4.15
C THR A 260 -50.55 -3.08 -5.41
N LEU A 261 -49.84 -4.20 -5.34
CA LEU A 261 -49.70 -5.16 -6.43
C LEU A 261 -51.04 -5.85 -6.72
N VAL A 262 -51.35 -6.04 -8.02
CA VAL A 262 -52.49 -6.88 -8.44
C VAL A 262 -52.21 -8.35 -8.17
N ASN A 263 -50.97 -8.79 -8.40
CA ASN A 263 -50.52 -10.14 -8.10
C ASN A 263 -49.13 -10.10 -7.46
N PHE A 264 -49.00 -10.63 -6.24
CA PHE A 264 -47.76 -10.59 -5.47
C PHE A 264 -46.63 -11.43 -6.08
N THR A 265 -46.94 -12.38 -6.97
CA THR A 265 -45.91 -13.16 -7.70
C THR A 265 -45.26 -12.35 -8.82
N HIS A 266 -45.92 -11.28 -9.30
CA HIS A 266 -45.36 -10.32 -10.26
C HIS A 266 -44.97 -9.05 -9.51
N ASN A 267 -43.69 -8.94 -9.13
CA ASN A 267 -43.25 -7.97 -8.14
C ASN A 267 -41.95 -7.22 -8.51
N SER A 268 -41.62 -7.24 -9.80
CA SER A 268 -40.54 -6.45 -10.39
C SER A 268 -41.01 -5.04 -10.75
N ILE A 269 -40.07 -4.13 -11.01
CA ILE A 269 -40.39 -2.82 -11.61
C ILE A 269 -41.15 -3.04 -12.92
N GLY A 270 -42.27 -2.34 -13.10
CA GLY A 270 -43.20 -2.50 -14.22
C GLY A 270 -44.35 -3.47 -13.96
N SER A 271 -44.40 -4.11 -12.79
CA SER A 271 -45.48 -5.06 -12.48
C SER A 271 -46.83 -4.36 -12.26
N PRO A 272 -47.96 -4.95 -12.70
CA PRO A 272 -49.29 -4.37 -12.53
C PRO A 272 -49.64 -4.09 -11.05
N ALA A 273 -50.18 -2.90 -10.81
CA ALA A 273 -50.60 -2.42 -9.50
C ALA A 273 -52.02 -1.81 -9.57
N SER A 274 -52.79 -1.93 -8.49
CA SER A 274 -54.12 -1.32 -8.35
C SER A 274 -54.07 0.14 -7.87
N GLY A 275 -52.87 0.70 -7.66
CA GLY A 275 -52.64 2.09 -7.31
C GLY A 275 -51.96 2.25 -5.94
N VAL A 276 -52.31 3.31 -5.23
CA VAL A 276 -51.73 3.75 -3.96
C VAL A 276 -51.78 2.69 -2.84
N ALA A 277 -50.73 2.64 -2.02
CA ALA A 277 -50.68 1.84 -0.79
C ALA A 277 -50.16 2.66 0.40
N ILE A 278 -50.47 2.20 1.62
CA ILE A 278 -49.93 2.65 2.92
C ILE A 278 -50.33 4.07 3.33
N THR A 279 -49.98 5.09 2.56
CA THR A 279 -50.33 6.50 2.84
C THR A 279 -51.30 7.04 1.78
N LYS A 280 -51.85 8.24 2.02
CA LYS A 280 -52.90 8.83 1.16
C LYS A 280 -52.47 9.01 -0.30
N ASP A 281 -51.19 9.29 -0.53
CA ASP A 281 -50.58 9.50 -1.84
C ASP A 281 -49.51 8.45 -2.17
N GLY A 282 -49.33 7.47 -1.29
CA GLY A 282 -48.32 6.43 -1.39
C GLY A 282 -46.92 6.87 -0.95
N SER A 283 -46.69 8.15 -0.67
CA SER A 283 -45.38 8.63 -0.25
C SER A 283 -44.99 8.09 1.12
N MET A 284 -43.72 7.73 1.28
CA MET A 284 -43.15 7.26 2.54
C MET A 284 -41.77 7.87 2.73
N SER A 285 -41.50 8.47 3.90
CA SER A 285 -40.14 8.90 4.24
C SER A 285 -39.22 7.69 4.37
N TYR A 286 -37.94 7.84 4.03
CA TYR A 286 -36.98 6.74 4.16
C TYR A 286 -36.92 6.19 5.60
N SER A 287 -37.03 7.07 6.61
CA SER A 287 -37.14 6.68 8.02
C SER A 287 -38.37 5.82 8.32
N PHE A 288 -39.50 6.08 7.67
CA PHE A 288 -40.69 5.25 7.80
C PHE A 288 -40.50 3.91 7.08
N ILE A 289 -39.91 3.91 5.88
CA ILE A 289 -39.59 2.68 5.14
C ILE A 289 -38.66 1.78 5.96
N MET A 290 -37.60 2.32 6.58
CA MET A 290 -36.68 1.54 7.42
C MET A 290 -37.39 0.92 8.64
N LYS A 291 -38.25 1.69 9.31
CA LYS A 291 -39.08 1.16 10.43
C LYS A 291 -40.03 0.07 9.92
N PHE A 292 -40.62 0.26 8.75
CA PHE A 292 -41.56 -0.69 8.14
C PHE A 292 -40.86 -2.01 7.78
N LEU A 293 -39.70 -1.96 7.13
CA LEU A 293 -38.86 -3.15 6.86
C LEU A 293 -38.53 -3.92 8.13
N SER A 294 -38.11 -3.22 9.18
CA SER A 294 -37.77 -3.82 10.47
C SER A 294 -38.95 -4.54 11.11
N SER A 295 -40.14 -3.93 11.08
CA SER A 295 -41.36 -4.51 11.67
C SER A 295 -41.80 -5.79 10.95
N TYR A 296 -41.68 -5.84 9.62
CA TYR A 296 -42.11 -6.99 8.81
C TYR A 296 -40.98 -7.97 8.48
N ARG A 297 -39.74 -7.71 8.95
CA ARG A 297 -38.53 -8.49 8.61
C ARG A 297 -38.35 -8.65 7.09
N ALA A 298 -38.71 -7.61 6.34
CA ALA A 298 -38.62 -7.60 4.89
C ALA A 298 -37.23 -7.18 4.42
N VAL A 299 -36.88 -7.61 3.21
CA VAL A 299 -35.57 -7.37 2.62
C VAL A 299 -35.67 -6.28 1.55
N SER A 300 -34.74 -5.32 1.60
CA SER A 300 -34.50 -4.33 0.54
C SER A 300 -33.81 -5.01 -0.64
N VAL A 301 -34.34 -4.85 -1.84
CA VAL A 301 -33.77 -5.35 -3.09
C VAL A 301 -33.18 -4.17 -3.86
N TYR A 302 -31.87 -4.20 -4.09
CA TYR A 302 -31.19 -3.21 -4.93
C TYR A 302 -31.31 -3.60 -6.40
N ASN A 303 -31.79 -2.69 -7.23
CA ASN A 303 -31.85 -2.86 -8.67
C ASN A 303 -30.75 -2.05 -9.36
N ALA A 304 -29.73 -2.73 -9.88
CA ALA A 304 -28.58 -2.09 -10.52
C ALA A 304 -28.91 -1.44 -11.88
N THR A 305 -29.95 -1.90 -12.58
CA THR A 305 -30.38 -1.33 -13.86
C THR A 305 -30.91 0.09 -13.68
N TYR A 306 -31.76 0.29 -12.67
CA TYR A 306 -32.38 1.60 -12.40
C TYR A 306 -31.62 2.42 -11.34
N VAL A 307 -30.74 1.78 -10.56
CA VAL A 307 -30.03 2.35 -9.41
C VAL A 307 -31.01 2.90 -8.38
N VAL A 308 -31.93 2.03 -7.96
CA VAL A 308 -32.91 2.27 -6.90
C VAL A 308 -33.06 0.99 -6.07
N ASN A 309 -33.76 1.11 -4.95
CA ASN A 309 -34.16 -0.01 -4.12
C ASN A 309 -35.68 -0.18 -4.17
N TYR A 310 -36.13 -1.40 -3.89
CA TYR A 310 -37.52 -1.65 -3.58
C TYR A 310 -37.66 -2.78 -2.56
N CYS A 311 -38.81 -2.87 -1.92
CA CYS A 311 -39.17 -4.03 -1.11
C CYS A 311 -40.62 -4.42 -1.33
N ILE A 312 -40.95 -5.66 -0.97
CA ILE A 312 -42.29 -6.21 -1.08
C ILE A 312 -42.71 -6.71 0.30
N ILE A 313 -43.85 -6.22 0.78
CA ILE A 313 -44.44 -6.63 2.06
C ILE A 313 -45.91 -6.93 1.80
N ASN A 314 -46.31 -8.18 1.96
CA ASN A 314 -47.64 -8.66 1.55
C ASN A 314 -47.90 -8.34 0.07
N SER A 315 -48.94 -7.56 -0.23
CA SER A 315 -49.24 -7.05 -1.57
C SER A 315 -48.67 -5.65 -1.83
N TYR A 316 -47.87 -5.07 -0.94
CA TYR A 316 -47.32 -3.73 -1.11
C TYR A 316 -45.92 -3.79 -1.71
N TRP A 317 -45.71 -3.05 -2.79
CA TRP A 317 -44.42 -2.81 -3.40
C TRP A 317 -43.98 -1.38 -3.10
N ILE A 318 -42.79 -1.20 -2.52
CA ILE A 318 -42.31 0.11 -2.08
C ILE A 318 -40.98 0.40 -2.77
N GLY A 319 -40.93 1.40 -3.64
CA GLY A 319 -39.70 1.84 -4.33
C GLY A 319 -39.10 3.09 -3.70
N TYR A 320 -37.78 3.11 -3.49
CA TYR A 320 -37.05 4.18 -2.80
C TYR A 320 -35.55 4.14 -3.09
N ASP A 321 -34.79 5.13 -2.63
CA ASP A 321 -33.31 5.06 -2.63
C ASP A 321 -32.79 4.58 -1.28
N ASP A 322 -31.98 3.53 -1.29
CA ASP A 322 -31.21 3.07 -0.13
C ASP A 322 -29.74 3.51 -0.26
N VAL A 323 -28.92 3.13 0.73
CA VAL A 323 -27.52 3.53 0.87
C VAL A 323 -26.70 3.32 -0.41
N ASP A 324 -26.84 2.17 -1.09
CA ASP A 324 -26.05 1.86 -2.29
C ASP A 324 -26.51 2.66 -3.53
N ALA A 325 -27.81 2.90 -3.67
CA ALA A 325 -28.34 3.79 -4.71
C ALA A 325 -27.84 5.24 -4.51
N VAL A 326 -27.90 5.74 -3.27
CA VAL A 326 -27.39 7.08 -2.92
C VAL A 326 -25.90 7.21 -3.21
N ARG A 327 -25.08 6.23 -2.82
CA ARG A 327 -23.63 6.24 -3.11
C ARG A 327 -23.35 6.26 -4.61
N THR A 328 -24.07 5.43 -5.36
CA THR A 328 -23.90 5.32 -6.81
C THR A 328 -24.27 6.64 -7.50
N LYS A 329 -25.39 7.27 -7.12
CA LYS A 329 -25.80 8.58 -7.65
C LYS A 329 -24.83 9.71 -7.30
N VAL A 330 -24.26 9.69 -6.09
CA VAL A 330 -23.22 10.66 -5.71
C VAL A 330 -21.92 10.43 -6.49
N SER A 331 -21.54 9.17 -6.74
CA SER A 331 -20.39 8.87 -7.62
C SER A 331 -20.63 9.39 -9.03
N TYR A 332 -21.81 9.10 -9.60
CA TYR A 332 -22.22 9.62 -10.90
C TYR A 332 -22.13 11.15 -10.98
N ALA A 333 -22.60 11.86 -9.95
CA ALA A 333 -22.49 13.32 -9.90
C ALA A 333 -21.02 13.80 -9.92
N LYS A 334 -20.13 13.10 -9.20
CA LYS A 334 -18.68 13.38 -9.19
C LYS A 334 -18.04 13.11 -10.55
N ASP A 335 -18.36 11.98 -11.16
CA ASP A 335 -17.77 11.53 -12.42
C ASP A 335 -18.16 12.47 -13.58
N LEU A 336 -19.37 13.04 -13.55
CA LEU A 336 -19.79 14.07 -14.51
C LEU A 336 -19.32 15.49 -14.18
N GLY A 337 -18.60 15.70 -13.08
CA GLY A 337 -18.16 17.03 -12.67
C GLY A 337 -19.32 17.99 -12.34
N LEU A 338 -20.41 17.45 -11.78
CA LEU A 338 -21.50 18.28 -11.25
C LEU A 338 -21.00 19.16 -10.09
N LEU A 339 -21.78 20.14 -9.64
CA LEU A 339 -21.38 21.00 -8.52
C LEU A 339 -21.57 20.32 -7.15
N GLY A 340 -22.46 19.33 -7.08
CA GLY A 340 -22.83 18.70 -5.81
C GLY A 340 -24.10 17.85 -5.88
N TYR A 341 -24.66 17.58 -4.71
CA TYR A 341 -26.00 17.01 -4.54
C TYR A 341 -26.84 17.84 -3.55
N ASN A 342 -28.17 17.73 -3.67
CA ASN A 342 -29.15 18.22 -2.71
C ASN A 342 -30.10 17.09 -2.30
N VAL A 343 -30.65 17.11 -1.08
CA VAL A 343 -31.56 16.05 -0.60
C VAL A 343 -32.96 16.57 -0.29
N TRP A 344 -34.00 15.87 -0.75
CA TRP A 344 -35.41 16.11 -0.38
C TRP A 344 -35.99 14.91 0.38
N GLN A 345 -36.17 14.99 1.70
CA GLN A 345 -35.70 16.08 2.57
C GLN A 345 -34.96 15.53 3.79
N VAL A 346 -34.17 16.38 4.43
CA VAL A 346 -33.25 16.02 5.52
C VAL A 346 -33.96 15.26 6.66
N PRO A 347 -35.15 15.67 7.14
CA PRO A 347 -35.89 14.94 8.17
C PRO A 347 -36.31 13.52 7.81
N HIS A 348 -36.36 13.18 6.53
CA HIS A 348 -36.79 11.85 6.12
C HIS A 348 -35.71 10.78 6.29
N ASP A 349 -34.47 11.16 6.55
CA ASP A 349 -33.36 10.22 6.72
C ASP A 349 -33.53 9.38 8.00
N TYR A 350 -33.03 8.14 7.98
CA TYR A 350 -33.03 7.26 9.16
C TYR A 350 -31.67 7.37 9.85
N ASN A 351 -31.61 8.07 10.99
CA ASN A 351 -30.38 8.24 11.77
C ASN A 351 -29.19 8.81 10.95
N TRP A 352 -29.47 9.71 10.01
CA TRP A 352 -28.50 10.33 9.10
C TRP A 352 -27.78 9.34 8.18
N MET A 353 -28.33 8.15 7.98
CA MET A 353 -27.66 7.07 7.27
C MET A 353 -27.42 7.41 5.79
N LEU A 354 -28.43 7.93 5.09
CA LEU A 354 -28.27 8.34 3.69
C LEU A 354 -27.40 9.58 3.57
N SER A 355 -27.52 10.55 4.48
CA SER A 355 -26.70 11.76 4.53
C SER A 355 -25.21 11.45 4.72
N LYS A 356 -24.89 10.50 5.62
CA LYS A 356 -23.51 10.01 5.83
C LYS A 356 -22.99 9.27 4.59
N ALA A 357 -23.82 8.41 4.00
CA ALA A 357 -23.49 7.69 2.78
C ALA A 357 -23.17 8.65 1.63
N ALA A 358 -24.00 9.67 1.42
CA ALA A 358 -23.81 10.70 0.40
C ALA A 358 -22.56 11.56 0.68
N ALA A 359 -22.26 11.85 1.94
CA ALA A 359 -21.06 12.59 2.32
C ALA A 359 -19.75 11.77 2.18
N GLY A 360 -19.82 10.48 1.84
CA GLY A 360 -18.65 9.58 1.84
C GLY A 360 -18.11 9.31 3.26
N LEU A 361 -18.90 9.61 4.28
CA LEU A 361 -18.58 9.33 5.67
C LEU A 361 -19.04 7.90 5.95
N GLU A 362 -18.12 6.94 5.79
CA GLU A 362 -18.41 5.55 6.12
C GLU A 362 -18.88 5.44 7.58
N ASP A 363 -19.91 4.63 7.82
CA ASP A 363 -20.25 4.17 9.16
C ASP A 363 -19.16 3.18 9.61
N LYS A 364 -18.04 3.73 10.09
CA LYS A 364 -16.93 2.97 10.69
C LYS A 364 -17.43 2.06 11.82
N HIS A 365 -18.59 2.36 12.40
CA HIS A 365 -19.19 1.58 13.47
C HIS A 365 -19.72 0.22 13.01
N ASP A 366 -20.30 0.15 11.80
CA ASP A 366 -20.98 -1.06 11.32
C ASP A 366 -20.03 -2.03 10.61
N LYS A 367 -19.03 -1.50 9.89
CA LYS A 367 -17.86 -2.31 9.49
C LYS A 367 -17.14 -2.84 10.73
N ARG A 368 -16.89 -2.03 11.77
CA ARG A 368 -16.19 -2.52 12.98
C ARG A 368 -17.00 -3.60 13.71
N LYS A 369 -18.33 -3.51 13.81
CA LYS A 369 -19.16 -4.58 14.39
C LYS A 369 -19.24 -5.83 13.51
N ARG A 370 -19.36 -5.69 12.19
CA ARG A 370 -19.44 -6.81 11.25
C ARG A 370 -18.09 -7.52 11.07
N TRP A 371 -17.00 -6.75 11.03
CA TRP A 371 -15.64 -7.28 11.14
C TRP A 371 -15.40 -7.85 12.55
N VAL A 372 -15.89 -7.28 13.65
CA VAL A 372 -15.75 -7.91 14.96
C VAL A 372 -16.52 -9.23 15.05
N LEU A 373 -17.74 -9.32 14.54
CA LEU A 373 -18.56 -10.55 14.55
C LEU A 373 -18.08 -11.62 13.57
N ILE A 374 -17.33 -11.27 12.52
CA ILE A 374 -16.75 -12.24 11.57
C ILE A 374 -15.31 -12.57 11.96
N VAL A 375 -14.50 -11.56 12.29
CA VAL A 375 -13.09 -11.70 12.65
C VAL A 375 -12.94 -12.29 14.03
N TRP A 376 -13.79 -12.06 15.03
CA TRP A 376 -13.56 -12.71 16.33
C TRP A 376 -13.81 -14.22 16.30
N PRO A 377 -14.88 -14.73 15.67
CA PRO A 377 -15.03 -16.18 15.49
C PRO A 377 -13.97 -16.76 14.57
N ILE A 378 -13.67 -16.10 13.44
CA ILE A 378 -12.63 -16.57 12.51
C ILE A 378 -11.24 -16.48 13.14
N ALA A 379 -10.92 -15.43 13.90
CA ALA A 379 -9.66 -15.28 14.62
C ALA A 379 -9.62 -16.17 15.86
N ALA A 380 -10.74 -16.51 16.50
CA ALA A 380 -10.77 -17.50 17.57
C ALA A 380 -10.59 -18.91 17.00
N VAL A 381 -11.20 -19.23 15.85
CA VAL A 381 -10.99 -20.49 15.14
C VAL A 381 -9.58 -20.54 14.58
N ILE A 382 -9.06 -19.47 13.99
CA ILE A 382 -7.67 -19.38 13.51
C ILE A 382 -6.71 -19.39 14.70
N ALA A 383 -6.99 -18.76 15.84
CA ALA A 383 -6.12 -18.81 17.02
C ALA A 383 -6.21 -20.17 17.71
N PHE A 384 -7.35 -20.86 17.64
CA PHE A 384 -7.49 -22.24 18.10
C PHE A 384 -6.80 -23.21 17.15
N LEU A 385 -6.91 -23.02 15.83
CA LEU A 385 -6.21 -23.81 14.80
C LEU A 385 -4.72 -23.51 14.76
N LEU A 386 -4.30 -22.26 14.96
CA LEU A 386 -2.91 -21.85 15.12
C LEU A 386 -2.40 -22.26 16.48
N GLY A 387 -3.20 -22.22 17.54
CA GLY A 387 -2.83 -22.68 18.88
C GLY A 387 -2.66 -24.20 18.91
N THR A 388 -3.58 -24.94 18.31
CA THR A 388 -3.46 -26.40 18.10
C THR A 388 -2.37 -26.72 17.10
N MET A 389 -2.21 -25.99 15.99
CA MET A 389 -1.07 -26.15 15.09
C MET A 389 0.24 -25.75 15.74
N MET A 390 0.29 -24.77 16.66
CA MET A 390 1.49 -24.38 17.37
C MET A 390 1.78 -25.38 18.49
N LEU A 391 0.77 -25.99 19.11
CA LEU A 391 0.96 -27.09 20.06
C LEU A 391 1.34 -28.39 19.34
N LEU A 392 0.80 -28.65 18.15
CA LEU A 392 1.14 -29.78 17.29
C LEU A 392 2.46 -29.54 16.57
N ARG A 393 2.81 -28.31 16.16
CA ARG A 393 4.13 -27.93 15.63
C ARG A 393 5.14 -27.85 16.75
N ARG A 394 4.81 -27.41 17.96
CA ARG A 394 5.71 -27.43 19.13
C ARG A 394 5.89 -28.85 19.62
N ARG A 395 4.87 -29.70 19.62
CA ARG A 395 5.02 -31.15 19.83
C ARG A 395 5.78 -31.80 18.69
N ALA A 396 5.51 -31.49 17.42
CA ALA A 396 6.22 -32.05 16.27
C ALA A 396 7.63 -31.48 16.09
N HIS A 397 7.92 -30.29 16.59
CA HIS A 397 9.24 -29.63 16.63
C HIS A 397 10.02 -30.07 17.85
N ILE A 398 9.39 -30.26 19.03
CA ILE A 398 10.00 -30.96 20.15
C ILE A 398 10.25 -32.42 19.75
N LEU A 399 9.35 -33.08 19.02
CA LEU A 399 9.56 -34.42 18.48
C LEU A 399 10.56 -34.44 17.32
N LYS A 400 10.66 -33.40 16.46
CA LYS A 400 11.68 -33.29 15.39
C LYS A 400 13.04 -32.92 15.95
N VAL A 401 13.15 -31.98 16.87
CA VAL A 401 14.37 -31.62 17.59
C VAL A 401 14.79 -32.78 18.47
N ASN A 402 13.87 -33.45 19.17
CA ASN A 402 14.18 -34.71 19.86
C ASN A 402 14.51 -35.83 18.88
N GLN A 403 13.93 -35.90 17.67
CA GLN A 403 14.32 -36.85 16.63
C GLN A 403 15.65 -36.50 15.95
N VAL A 404 16.06 -35.23 15.90
CA VAL A 404 17.36 -34.75 15.40
C VAL A 404 18.42 -34.91 16.48
N LEU A 405 18.10 -34.68 17.76
CA LEU A 405 18.92 -35.02 18.93
C LEU A 405 19.03 -36.55 19.11
N GLN A 406 17.96 -37.31 18.85
CA GLN A 406 17.96 -38.78 18.87
C GLN A 406 18.59 -39.38 17.61
N ARG A 407 18.45 -38.76 16.42
CA ARG A 407 19.20 -39.13 15.21
C ARG A 407 20.66 -38.74 15.32
N GLY A 408 21.02 -37.64 15.98
CA GLY A 408 22.41 -37.29 16.30
C GLY A 408 23.01 -38.24 17.34
N LYS A 409 22.19 -38.73 18.29
CA LYS A 409 22.58 -39.83 19.19
C LYS A 409 22.59 -41.23 18.53
N LYS A 410 21.86 -41.46 17.43
CA LYS A 410 21.76 -42.76 16.72
C LYS A 410 22.53 -42.85 15.41
N SER A 411 22.93 -41.73 14.79
CA SER A 411 23.87 -41.73 13.67
C SER A 411 25.26 -41.70 14.27
N SER A 412 26.01 -42.79 14.08
CA SER A 412 27.39 -42.89 14.50
C SER A 412 28.28 -41.90 13.72
N SER A 413 28.27 -40.63 14.11
CA SER A 413 29.40 -39.72 13.93
C SER A 413 30.03 -39.57 15.32
N PRO A 414 31.04 -40.39 15.68
CA PRO A 414 31.48 -40.61 17.06
C PRO A 414 32.11 -39.40 17.79
N ASN A 415 32.17 -38.21 17.18
CA ASN A 415 33.04 -37.12 17.63
C ASN A 415 32.37 -35.80 18.04
N LEU A 416 31.04 -35.63 17.89
CA LEU A 416 30.37 -34.35 18.20
C LEU A 416 29.80 -34.33 19.62
N GLN A 417 30.27 -33.40 20.45
CA GLN A 417 29.88 -33.29 21.87
C GLN A 417 28.71 -32.33 22.08
N VAL A 418 27.82 -32.65 23.01
CA VAL A 418 26.77 -31.73 23.47
C VAL A 418 27.24 -31.09 24.76
N PHE A 419 27.46 -29.78 24.74
CA PHE A 419 27.91 -29.01 25.90
C PHE A 419 26.72 -28.38 26.62
N SER A 420 26.79 -28.30 27.95
CA SER A 420 25.82 -27.54 28.73
C SER A 420 26.14 -26.04 28.70
N PHE A 421 25.13 -25.20 28.89
CA PHE A 421 25.33 -23.76 28.94
C PHE A 421 26.28 -23.36 30.07
N ALA A 422 26.22 -24.07 31.21
CA ALA A 422 27.10 -23.81 32.35
C ALA A 422 28.58 -24.00 31.99
N VAL A 423 28.91 -25.09 31.30
CA VAL A 423 30.28 -25.39 30.88
C VAL A 423 30.81 -24.35 29.91
N ILE A 424 30.01 -23.92 28.93
CA ILE A 424 30.43 -22.91 27.96
C ILE A 424 30.53 -21.52 28.60
N LYS A 425 29.60 -21.18 29.49
CA LYS A 425 29.64 -19.94 30.25
C LYS A 425 30.89 -19.87 31.13
N GLU A 426 31.27 -20.96 31.80
CA GLU A 426 32.51 -21.03 32.57
C GLU A 426 33.74 -20.91 31.66
N ALA A 427 33.81 -21.71 30.59
CA ALA A 427 34.95 -21.74 29.67
C ALA A 427 35.23 -20.39 29.01
N THR A 428 34.18 -19.59 28.74
CA THR A 428 34.30 -18.26 28.12
C THR A 428 34.43 -17.11 29.13
N ASN A 429 34.53 -17.41 30.43
CA ASN A 429 34.49 -16.42 31.52
C ASN A 429 33.26 -15.51 31.42
N ASN A 430 32.08 -16.13 31.40
CA ASN A 430 30.78 -15.49 31.23
C ASN A 430 30.67 -14.62 29.96
N PHE A 431 31.20 -15.12 28.83
CA PHE A 431 31.25 -14.39 27.57
C PHE A 431 31.92 -13.01 27.71
N SER A 432 33.03 -12.97 28.45
CA SER A 432 33.77 -11.72 28.69
C SER A 432 34.18 -11.06 27.37
N MET A 433 34.07 -9.73 27.31
CA MET A 433 34.53 -8.95 26.16
C MET A 433 36.03 -9.13 25.90
N ASN A 434 36.83 -9.44 26.93
CA ASN A 434 38.26 -9.72 26.76
C ASN A 434 38.53 -11.02 26.00
N ASN A 435 37.56 -11.94 25.96
CA ASN A 435 37.64 -13.20 25.24
C ASN A 435 36.99 -13.10 23.85
N ARG A 436 36.51 -11.94 23.43
CA ARG A 436 35.83 -11.80 22.15
C ARG A 436 36.84 -11.83 21.00
N LEU A 437 36.68 -12.79 20.09
CA LEU A 437 37.51 -12.96 18.89
C LEU A 437 37.00 -12.09 17.74
N GLY A 438 35.68 -11.97 17.59
CA GLY A 438 35.06 -11.02 16.68
C GLY A 438 33.55 -11.14 16.64
N GLU A 439 32.90 -10.36 15.78
CA GLU A 439 31.44 -10.37 15.56
C GLU A 439 31.18 -10.10 14.08
N GLY A 440 30.15 -10.73 13.52
CA GLY A 440 29.68 -10.53 12.14
C GLY A 440 28.17 -10.76 12.08
N GLY A 441 27.58 -10.92 10.90
CA GLY A 441 26.11 -11.05 10.76
C GLY A 441 25.47 -12.17 11.57
N TYR A 442 26.26 -13.16 11.98
CA TYR A 442 25.82 -14.37 12.67
C TYR A 442 25.93 -14.32 14.19
N GLY A 443 26.49 -13.24 14.75
CA GLY A 443 26.70 -13.03 16.18
C GLY A 443 28.16 -13.09 16.63
N PRO A 444 28.42 -12.87 17.93
CA PRO A 444 29.77 -12.80 18.49
C PRO A 444 30.41 -14.19 18.65
N VAL A 445 31.73 -14.23 18.46
CA VAL A 445 32.60 -15.40 18.67
C VAL A 445 33.52 -15.12 19.85
N TYR A 446 33.60 -16.06 20.79
CA TYR A 446 34.42 -15.96 21.99
C TYR A 446 35.47 -17.07 22.05
N LYS A 447 36.68 -16.76 22.50
CA LYS A 447 37.66 -17.72 22.97
C LYS A 447 37.19 -18.31 24.30
N GLY A 448 37.36 -19.61 24.48
CA GLY A 448 37.16 -20.28 25.75
C GLY A 448 38.21 -21.33 26.00
N ILE A 449 38.34 -21.74 27.26
CA ILE A 449 39.20 -22.83 27.69
C ILE A 449 38.32 -23.81 28.46
N LEU A 450 38.17 -25.03 27.95
CA LEU A 450 37.44 -26.09 28.63
C LEU A 450 38.22 -26.56 29.87
N GLN A 451 37.55 -27.23 30.81
CA GLN A 451 38.16 -27.72 32.05
C GLN A 451 39.35 -28.68 31.81
N ASN A 452 39.38 -29.35 30.66
CA ASN A 452 40.49 -30.22 30.24
C ASN A 452 41.68 -29.43 29.63
N GLY A 453 41.65 -28.10 29.65
CA GLY A 453 42.67 -27.22 29.07
C GLY A 453 42.54 -27.00 27.56
N GLN A 454 41.54 -27.60 26.90
CA GLN A 454 41.36 -27.45 25.46
C GLN A 454 40.84 -26.04 25.12
N GLU A 455 41.57 -25.32 24.28
CA GLU A 455 41.11 -24.04 23.74
C GLU A 455 40.04 -24.23 22.67
N ILE A 456 38.97 -23.43 22.76
CA ILE A 456 37.80 -23.49 21.88
C ILE A 456 37.38 -22.10 21.39
N ALA A 457 36.72 -22.07 20.25
CA ALA A 457 36.01 -20.90 19.74
C ALA A 457 34.50 -21.14 19.82
N VAL A 458 33.77 -20.25 20.48
CA VAL A 458 32.33 -20.35 20.74
C VAL A 458 31.60 -19.29 19.92
N LYS A 459 30.95 -19.72 18.82
CA LYS A 459 30.08 -18.86 17.99
C LYS A 459 28.67 -18.88 18.60
N ARG A 460 28.22 -17.74 19.14
CA ARG A 460 26.92 -17.59 19.79
C ARG A 460 25.94 -16.90 18.83
N HIS A 461 24.94 -17.64 18.34
CA HIS A 461 23.97 -17.11 17.38
C HIS A 461 22.98 -16.16 18.07
N SER A 462 22.57 -15.10 17.36
CA SER A 462 21.61 -14.11 17.88
C SER A 462 20.23 -14.73 18.13
N GLN A 463 19.59 -14.41 19.25
CA GLN A 463 18.28 -14.97 19.64
C GLN A 463 17.10 -14.53 18.75
N ASN A 464 17.25 -13.44 17.98
CA ASN A 464 16.12 -12.73 17.35
C ASN A 464 15.95 -12.93 15.83
N SER A 465 16.77 -13.74 15.16
CA SER A 465 16.65 -13.96 13.71
C SER A 465 16.17 -15.39 13.37
N LYS A 466 15.13 -15.49 12.53
CA LYS A 466 14.67 -16.79 11.97
C LYS A 466 15.78 -17.45 11.14
N GLN A 467 16.59 -16.62 10.48
CA GLN A 467 17.74 -17.03 9.68
C GLN A 467 18.84 -17.72 10.51
N GLY A 468 19.14 -17.22 11.72
CA GLY A 468 20.18 -17.81 12.57
C GLY A 468 19.87 -19.22 13.10
N ILE A 469 18.61 -19.65 13.07
CA ILE A 469 18.22 -21.03 13.43
C ILE A 469 18.53 -21.99 12.29
N GLU A 470 18.15 -21.63 11.05
CA GLU A 470 18.39 -22.46 9.87
C GLU A 470 19.89 -22.65 9.63
N GLU A 471 20.69 -21.60 9.83
CA GLU A 471 22.14 -21.64 9.68
C GLU A 471 22.81 -22.51 10.75
N PHE A 472 22.38 -22.40 12.01
CA PHE A 472 22.83 -23.27 13.10
C PHE A 472 22.56 -24.75 12.80
N GLU A 473 21.33 -25.09 12.38
CA GLU A 473 20.98 -26.47 12.04
C GLU A 473 21.79 -26.99 10.84
N ASN A 474 22.07 -26.12 9.87
CA ASN A 474 22.87 -26.45 8.70
C ASN A 474 24.34 -26.72 9.08
N GLU A 475 24.96 -25.86 9.89
CA GLU A 475 26.35 -26.05 10.39
C GLU A 475 26.47 -27.34 11.21
N VAL A 476 25.52 -27.62 12.12
CA VAL A 476 25.53 -28.88 12.89
C VAL A 476 25.40 -30.09 11.95
N THR A 477 24.51 -30.03 10.96
CA THR A 477 24.23 -31.17 10.07
C THR A 477 25.38 -31.47 9.10
N LEU A 478 26.01 -30.42 8.55
CA LEU A 478 27.09 -30.55 7.58
C LEU A 478 28.43 -30.80 8.26
N THR A 479 28.80 -29.97 9.24
CA THR A 479 30.14 -30.03 9.86
C THR A 479 30.32 -31.28 10.72
N ALA A 480 29.23 -31.90 11.20
CA ALA A 480 29.31 -33.23 11.83
C ALA A 480 29.77 -34.33 10.87
N LYS A 481 29.55 -34.15 9.56
CA LYS A 481 29.85 -35.13 8.50
C LYS A 481 31.12 -34.81 7.72
N LEU A 482 31.61 -33.59 7.81
CA LEU A 482 32.79 -33.11 7.09
C LEU A 482 34.00 -33.16 8.01
N GLN A 483 35.02 -33.93 7.62
CA GLN A 483 36.28 -34.05 8.35
C GLN A 483 37.43 -34.02 7.35
N HIS A 484 38.20 -32.94 7.38
CA HIS A 484 39.36 -32.76 6.51
C HIS A 484 40.34 -31.78 7.17
N VAL A 485 41.64 -31.93 6.89
CA VAL A 485 42.70 -31.12 7.52
C VAL A 485 42.57 -29.62 7.21
N ASN A 486 42.00 -29.27 6.05
CA ASN A 486 41.74 -27.89 5.62
C ASN A 486 40.31 -27.39 5.89
N LEU A 487 39.57 -28.02 6.80
CA LEU A 487 38.27 -27.54 7.29
C LEU A 487 38.34 -27.32 8.80
N VAL A 488 37.68 -26.27 9.30
CA VAL A 488 37.58 -26.03 10.75
C VAL A 488 36.68 -27.08 11.37
N ARG A 489 37.20 -27.78 12.38
CA ARG A 489 36.49 -28.88 13.03
C ARG A 489 35.48 -28.37 14.05
N LEU A 490 34.22 -28.74 13.87
CA LEU A 490 33.19 -28.58 14.89
C LEU A 490 33.41 -29.62 16.00
N ILE A 491 33.66 -29.16 17.22
CA ILE A 491 33.83 -30.02 18.41
C ILE A 491 32.47 -30.38 18.99
N GLY A 492 31.52 -29.43 18.99
CA GLY A 492 30.22 -29.65 19.59
C GLY A 492 29.29 -28.46 19.49
N PHE A 493 28.16 -28.57 20.17
CA PHE A 493 27.15 -27.51 20.21
C PHE A 493 26.44 -27.44 21.57
N CYS A 494 25.82 -26.30 21.86
CA CYS A 494 24.95 -26.08 23.01
C CYS A 494 23.61 -25.50 22.53
N THR A 495 22.51 -26.10 23.00
CA THR A 495 21.12 -25.64 22.77
C THR A 495 20.35 -25.37 24.06
N GLU A 496 21.03 -25.39 25.22
CA GLU A 496 20.40 -25.16 26.52
C GLU A 496 19.98 -23.69 26.70
N ARG A 497 18.90 -23.46 27.48
CA ARG A 497 18.39 -22.12 27.80
C ARG A 497 18.06 -21.25 26.58
N GLU A 498 17.64 -21.89 25.49
CA GLU A 498 17.32 -21.25 24.19
C GLU A 498 18.52 -20.59 23.49
N GLU A 499 19.73 -20.77 24.03
CA GLU A 499 20.98 -20.34 23.43
C GLU A 499 21.43 -21.34 22.37
N LYS A 500 21.80 -20.86 21.18
CA LYS A 500 22.35 -21.69 20.11
C LYS A 500 23.83 -21.35 19.93
N MET A 501 24.70 -22.25 20.35
CA MET A 501 26.15 -22.04 20.30
C MET A 501 26.84 -23.18 19.60
N LEU A 502 27.77 -22.86 18.71
CA LEU A 502 28.66 -23.81 18.05
C LEU A 502 30.06 -23.69 18.65
N ILE A 503 30.65 -24.83 18.96
CA ILE A 503 31.96 -24.94 19.60
C ILE A 503 32.91 -25.52 18.57
N TYR A 504 33.83 -24.70 18.12
CA TYR A 504 34.88 -25.02 17.15
C TYR A 504 36.23 -25.15 17.84
N GLU A 505 37.18 -25.84 17.19
CA GLU A 505 38.59 -25.72 17.55
C GLU A 505 39.07 -24.27 17.41
N TYR A 506 39.88 -23.82 18.37
CA TYR A 506 40.43 -22.47 18.33
C TYR A 506 41.54 -22.34 17.27
N MET A 507 41.50 -21.25 16.52
CA MET A 507 42.47 -20.92 15.48
C MET A 507 43.34 -19.75 15.96
N PRO A 508 44.58 -19.98 16.42
CA PRO A 508 45.39 -18.93 17.05
C PRO A 508 45.93 -17.91 16.05
N ASN A 509 46.09 -18.30 14.78
CA ASN A 509 46.70 -17.45 13.76
C ASN A 509 45.66 -16.64 12.97
N LYS A 510 44.44 -16.43 13.48
CA LYS A 510 43.41 -15.56 12.89
C LYS A 510 42.96 -15.98 11.47
N SER A 511 42.17 -15.12 10.83
CA SER A 511 41.71 -15.27 9.44
C SER A 511 42.73 -14.80 8.38
N LEU A 512 42.59 -15.29 7.16
CA LEU A 512 43.49 -15.02 6.05
C LEU A 512 43.48 -13.54 5.62
N ASP A 513 42.33 -12.87 5.73
CA ASP A 513 42.18 -11.44 5.42
C ASP A 513 43.06 -10.54 6.30
N PHE A 514 43.38 -10.97 7.53
CA PHE A 514 44.35 -10.29 8.39
C PHE A 514 45.72 -10.18 7.71
N TYR A 515 46.25 -11.28 7.19
CA TYR A 515 47.54 -11.29 6.49
C TYR A 515 47.47 -10.73 5.08
N MET A 516 46.28 -10.64 4.46
CA MET A 516 46.14 -10.02 3.15
C MET A 516 46.17 -8.50 3.22
N PHE A 517 45.59 -7.89 4.27
CA PHE A 517 45.30 -6.46 4.29
C PHE A 517 45.95 -5.68 5.43
N GLU A 518 46.53 -6.35 6.44
CA GLU A 518 47.33 -5.69 7.46
C GLU A 518 48.80 -5.69 7.01
N PRO A 519 49.43 -4.50 6.80
CA PRO A 519 50.76 -4.41 6.20
C PRO A 519 51.87 -5.15 6.97
N ILE A 520 51.83 -5.10 8.30
CA ILE A 520 52.82 -5.74 9.17
C ILE A 520 52.65 -7.25 9.09
N ALA A 521 51.43 -7.77 9.26
CA ALA A 521 51.13 -9.20 9.17
C ALA A 521 51.46 -9.77 7.78
N ARG A 522 51.14 -9.04 6.71
CA ARG A 522 51.46 -9.45 5.34
C ARG A 522 52.96 -9.63 5.11
N SER A 523 53.77 -8.71 5.66
CA SER A 523 55.23 -8.79 5.56
C SER A 523 55.84 -9.99 6.30
N MET A 524 55.09 -10.65 7.19
CA MET A 524 55.53 -11.84 7.92
C MET A 524 55.41 -13.14 7.08
N LEU A 525 54.71 -13.10 5.94
CA LEU A 525 54.49 -14.27 5.09
C LEU A 525 55.28 -14.18 3.78
N GLN A 526 56.24 -15.09 3.64
CA GLN A 526 56.95 -15.32 2.38
C GLN A 526 56.05 -16.04 1.37
N TRP A 527 56.39 -15.96 0.08
CA TRP A 527 55.60 -16.52 -1.02
C TRP A 527 55.33 -18.02 -0.84
N GLU A 528 56.26 -18.79 -0.30
CA GLU A 528 56.11 -20.23 -0.04
C GLU A 528 54.94 -20.52 0.89
N LYS A 529 54.73 -19.69 1.92
CA LYS A 529 53.58 -19.82 2.82
C LYS A 529 52.27 -19.49 2.10
N TRP A 530 52.27 -18.49 1.22
CA TRP A 530 51.10 -18.17 0.39
C TRP A 530 50.74 -19.32 -0.55
N VAL A 531 51.73 -19.96 -1.18
CA VAL A 531 51.52 -21.17 -1.99
C VAL A 531 50.91 -22.28 -1.15
N HIS A 532 51.44 -22.54 0.04
CA HIS A 532 50.89 -23.55 0.94
C HIS A 532 49.43 -23.26 1.35
N ILE A 533 49.11 -21.99 1.58
CA ILE A 533 47.74 -21.54 1.84
C ILE A 533 46.85 -21.75 0.61
N ILE A 534 47.29 -21.38 -0.58
CA ILE A 534 46.52 -21.58 -1.83
C ILE A 534 46.23 -23.07 -2.00
N GLU A 535 47.25 -23.93 -1.89
CA GLU A 535 47.12 -25.38 -2.00
C GLU A 535 46.15 -25.95 -0.96
N GLY A 536 46.26 -25.53 0.30
CA GLY A 536 45.38 -26.02 1.36
C GLY A 536 43.92 -25.61 1.14
N VAL A 537 43.65 -24.38 0.67
CA VAL A 537 42.29 -23.94 0.30
C VAL A 537 41.77 -24.77 -0.89
N THR A 538 42.60 -25.00 -1.90
CA THR A 538 42.28 -25.86 -3.04
C THR A 538 41.91 -27.27 -2.59
N GLN A 539 42.69 -27.88 -1.69
CA GLN A 539 42.39 -29.22 -1.15
C GLN A 539 41.09 -29.24 -0.33
N GLY A 540 40.84 -28.20 0.48
CA GLY A 540 39.59 -28.06 1.23
C GLY A 540 38.36 -28.04 0.30
N LEU A 541 38.41 -27.24 -0.76
CA LEU A 541 37.31 -27.17 -1.75
C LEU A 541 37.17 -28.44 -2.58
N LEU A 542 38.29 -29.06 -2.97
CA LEU A 542 38.29 -30.32 -3.70
C LEU A 542 37.66 -31.44 -2.87
N TYR A 543 37.94 -31.47 -1.56
CA TYR A 543 37.25 -32.38 -0.64
C TYR A 543 35.75 -32.11 -0.59
N LEU A 544 35.32 -30.86 -0.44
CA LEU A 544 33.89 -30.51 -0.36
C LEU A 544 33.11 -30.89 -1.62
N GLN A 545 33.70 -30.69 -2.80
CA GLN A 545 33.00 -30.87 -4.06
C GLN A 545 33.13 -32.29 -4.63
N GLU A 546 34.32 -32.89 -4.54
CA GLU A 546 34.63 -34.15 -5.23
C GLU A 546 34.76 -35.36 -4.29
N TYR A 547 35.43 -35.23 -3.14
CA TYR A 547 35.75 -36.40 -2.30
C TYR A 547 34.81 -36.64 -1.11
N SER A 548 34.00 -35.66 -0.74
CA SER A 548 32.93 -35.83 0.24
C SER A 548 31.80 -36.70 -0.34
N ARG A 549 31.09 -37.43 0.54
CA ARG A 549 29.93 -38.26 0.18
C ARG A 549 28.83 -37.47 -0.54
N LEU A 550 28.66 -36.21 -0.16
CA LEU A 550 27.76 -35.26 -0.82
C LEU A 550 28.61 -34.14 -1.41
N THR A 551 28.18 -33.61 -2.55
CA THR A 551 28.78 -32.40 -3.11
C THR A 551 28.32 -31.22 -2.26
N ILE A 552 29.26 -30.54 -1.59
CA ILE A 552 28.98 -29.37 -0.76
C ILE A 552 29.39 -28.11 -1.51
N ILE A 553 28.46 -27.18 -1.64
CA ILE A 553 28.70 -25.82 -2.13
C ILE A 553 28.68 -24.88 -0.93
N HIS A 554 29.80 -24.23 -0.64
CA HIS A 554 30.01 -23.39 0.54
C HIS A 554 29.16 -22.12 0.50
N ARG A 555 29.16 -21.42 -0.64
CA ARG A 555 28.39 -20.19 -0.93
C ARG A 555 28.75 -18.94 -0.12
N ASP A 556 29.55 -19.05 0.95
CA ASP A 556 30.16 -17.90 1.63
C ASP A 556 31.70 -18.01 1.72
N LEU A 557 32.35 -18.50 0.65
CA LEU A 557 33.81 -18.59 0.63
C LEU A 557 34.42 -17.19 0.45
N LYS A 558 35.19 -16.73 1.43
CA LYS A 558 35.89 -15.43 1.44
C LYS A 558 37.12 -15.51 2.34
N ALA A 559 38.04 -14.54 2.21
CA ALA A 559 39.27 -14.51 2.99
C ALA A 559 39.04 -14.53 4.53
N SER A 560 38.00 -13.86 5.04
CA SER A 560 37.67 -13.85 6.47
C SER A 560 37.11 -15.18 7.01
N ASN A 561 36.68 -16.09 6.11
CA ASN A 561 36.18 -17.42 6.47
C ASN A 561 37.25 -18.52 6.27
N ILE A 562 38.48 -18.14 5.91
CA ILE A 562 39.65 -19.04 5.90
C ILE A 562 40.47 -18.71 7.13
N LEU A 563 40.44 -19.58 8.13
CA LEU A 563 41.21 -19.43 9.37
C LEU A 563 42.54 -20.16 9.28
N LEU A 564 43.52 -19.76 10.08
CA LEU A 564 44.86 -20.32 10.08
C LEU A 564 45.13 -21.04 11.41
N ASP A 565 45.55 -22.29 11.29
CA ASP A 565 45.93 -23.13 12.44
C ASP A 565 47.34 -22.74 12.96
N PRO A 566 47.83 -23.33 14.07
CA PRO A 566 49.13 -22.99 14.65
C PRO A 566 50.31 -23.12 13.66
N GLU A 567 50.20 -24.02 12.68
CA GLU A 567 51.22 -24.27 11.65
C GLU A 567 51.03 -23.41 10.39
N MET A 568 50.14 -22.40 10.43
CA MET A 568 49.79 -21.53 9.29
C MET A 568 49.09 -22.26 8.13
N ARG A 569 48.44 -23.40 8.40
CA ARG A 569 47.65 -24.11 7.39
C ARG A 569 46.23 -23.55 7.34
N PRO A 570 45.66 -23.39 6.14
CA PRO A 570 44.33 -22.82 5.98
C PRO A 570 43.24 -23.83 6.32
N LYS A 571 42.20 -23.35 6.97
CA LYS A 571 40.98 -24.07 7.29
C LYS A 571 39.74 -23.28 6.91
N ILE A 572 38.94 -23.83 6.01
CA ILE A 572 37.67 -23.23 5.59
C ILE A 572 36.64 -23.38 6.73
N SER A 573 35.94 -22.30 7.03
CA SER A 573 34.97 -22.19 8.11
C SER A 573 33.66 -21.53 7.63
N ASP A 574 32.64 -21.55 8.51
CA ASP A 574 31.34 -20.90 8.31
C ASP A 574 30.45 -21.53 7.22
N PHE A 575 29.98 -22.74 7.50
CA PHE A 575 29.08 -23.50 6.62
C PHE A 575 27.59 -23.13 6.77
N GLY A 576 27.26 -22.00 7.42
CA GLY A 576 25.87 -21.60 7.75
C GLY A 576 24.93 -21.60 6.56
N ILE A 577 25.38 -21.10 5.41
CA ILE A 577 24.56 -21.00 4.18
C ILE A 577 24.91 -22.07 3.12
N ALA A 578 25.78 -23.02 3.45
CA ALA A 578 26.21 -24.08 2.55
C ALA A 578 25.04 -24.97 2.12
N ARG A 579 25.17 -25.64 0.97
CA ARG A 579 24.17 -26.55 0.42
C ARG A 579 24.81 -27.86 0.00
N SER A 580 24.15 -28.96 0.31
CA SER A 580 24.58 -30.31 -0.06
C SER A 580 23.71 -30.88 -1.17
N PHE A 581 24.34 -31.48 -2.16
CA PHE A 581 23.71 -32.15 -3.29
C PHE A 581 24.10 -33.64 -3.32
N GLN A 582 23.23 -34.46 -3.91
CA GLN A 582 23.66 -35.81 -4.31
C GLN A 582 24.68 -35.70 -5.45
N LYS A 583 25.54 -36.71 -5.63
CA LYS A 583 26.63 -36.66 -6.61
C LYS A 583 26.15 -36.48 -8.06
N ASP A 584 24.92 -36.90 -8.36
CA ASP A 584 24.29 -36.81 -9.68
C ASP A 584 23.59 -35.46 -9.95
N GLU A 585 23.49 -34.59 -8.94
CA GLU A 585 22.90 -33.25 -9.07
C GLU A 585 24.02 -32.21 -9.29
N ASN A 586 23.89 -31.42 -10.37
CA ASN A 586 24.97 -30.50 -10.80
C ASN A 586 24.72 -29.03 -10.43
N GLU A 587 23.48 -28.63 -10.20
CA GLU A 587 23.10 -27.24 -9.90
C GLU A 587 21.80 -27.15 -9.09
N GLY A 588 21.63 -26.04 -8.38
CA GLY A 588 20.39 -25.69 -7.68
C GLY A 588 19.92 -24.28 -8.05
N ASN A 589 18.63 -24.01 -7.86
CA ASN A 589 18.03 -22.70 -8.07
C ASN A 589 17.39 -22.20 -6.76
N THR A 590 17.53 -20.91 -6.46
CA THR A 590 16.86 -20.26 -5.33
C THR A 590 16.40 -18.85 -5.67
N ARG A 591 15.30 -18.44 -5.04
CA ARG A 591 14.81 -17.05 -5.08
C ARG A 591 15.47 -16.14 -4.03
N ASN A 592 16.16 -16.72 -3.05
CA ASN A 592 16.79 -15.98 -1.96
C ASN A 592 18.30 -15.88 -2.22
N ILE A 593 18.76 -14.67 -2.60
CA ILE A 593 20.17 -14.38 -2.87
C ILE A 593 20.88 -14.08 -1.54
N VAL A 594 21.80 -14.95 -1.15
CA VAL A 594 22.64 -14.84 0.06
C VAL A 594 24.12 -15.05 -0.29
N GLY A 595 25.01 -14.42 0.48
CA GLY A 595 26.47 -14.49 0.29
C GLY A 595 27.13 -13.13 0.52
N THR A 596 28.46 -13.09 0.43
CA THR A 596 29.23 -11.86 0.65
C THR A 596 29.55 -11.14 -0.66
N TYR A 597 29.16 -9.87 -0.74
CA TYR A 597 29.39 -9.01 -1.90
C TYR A 597 30.86 -9.03 -2.34
N GLY A 598 31.10 -9.12 -3.66
CA GLY A 598 32.42 -9.27 -4.26
C GLY A 598 32.88 -10.73 -4.44
N TYR A 599 32.36 -11.67 -3.66
CA TYR A 599 32.62 -13.12 -3.81
C TYR A 599 31.46 -13.87 -4.44
N VAL A 600 30.31 -13.22 -4.62
CA VAL A 600 29.11 -13.79 -5.26
C VAL A 600 29.22 -13.70 -6.79
N PRO A 601 29.06 -14.81 -7.52
CA PRO A 601 29.12 -14.81 -8.99
C PRO A 601 27.84 -14.25 -9.63
N PRO A 602 27.93 -13.69 -10.86
CA PRO A 602 26.80 -13.00 -11.49
C PRO A 602 25.64 -13.92 -11.83
N GLU A 603 25.88 -15.17 -12.24
CA GLU A 603 24.80 -16.09 -12.60
C GLU A 603 23.90 -16.42 -11.41
N TYR A 604 24.45 -16.39 -10.19
CA TYR A 604 23.68 -16.55 -8.97
C TYR A 604 22.81 -15.32 -8.68
N VAL A 605 23.36 -14.12 -8.81
CA VAL A 605 22.60 -12.87 -8.62
C VAL A 605 21.51 -12.71 -9.68
N LYS A 606 21.86 -12.94 -10.95
CA LYS A 606 20.98 -12.73 -12.11
C LYS A 606 19.87 -13.80 -12.22
N ARG A 607 20.17 -15.06 -11.88
CA ARG A 607 19.27 -16.21 -12.16
C ARG A 607 18.94 -17.08 -10.95
N GLY A 608 19.54 -16.82 -9.79
CA GLY A 608 19.40 -17.66 -8.59
C GLY A 608 20.10 -19.01 -8.67
N ILE A 609 20.97 -19.21 -9.67
CA ILE A 609 21.61 -20.50 -9.97
C ILE A 609 22.92 -20.62 -9.18
N TYR A 610 23.10 -21.72 -8.46
CA TYR A 610 24.35 -22.05 -7.77
C TYR A 610 24.77 -23.49 -8.06
N SER A 611 26.05 -23.68 -8.33
CA SER A 611 26.70 -24.96 -8.64
C SER A 611 28.10 -24.97 -8.02
N ARG A 612 28.89 -26.05 -8.25
CA ARG A 612 30.31 -26.10 -7.84
C ARG A 612 31.11 -24.88 -8.33
N LYS A 613 30.69 -24.30 -9.47
CA LYS A 613 31.29 -23.10 -10.08
C LYS A 613 31.12 -21.83 -9.25
N TYR A 614 30.22 -21.83 -8.27
CA TYR A 614 30.08 -20.73 -7.31
C TYR A 614 31.36 -20.57 -6.48
N ASP A 615 31.77 -21.62 -5.78
CA ASP A 615 32.95 -21.54 -4.92
C ASP A 615 34.24 -21.42 -5.73
N VAL A 616 34.25 -21.92 -6.98
CA VAL A 616 35.35 -21.69 -7.94
C VAL A 616 35.53 -20.18 -8.20
N TYR A 617 34.44 -19.46 -8.47
CA TYR A 617 34.49 -18.02 -8.64
C TYR A 617 35.02 -17.32 -7.38
N SER A 618 34.48 -17.66 -6.21
CA SER A 618 34.94 -17.08 -4.95
C SER A 618 36.42 -17.39 -4.66
N PHE A 619 36.90 -18.59 -5.02
CA PHE A 619 38.31 -18.98 -4.93
C PHE A 619 39.19 -18.13 -5.85
N GLY A 620 38.76 -17.90 -7.10
CA GLY A 620 39.47 -17.02 -8.04
C GLY A 620 39.62 -15.60 -7.51
N VAL A 621 38.57 -15.05 -6.89
CA VAL A 621 38.63 -13.74 -6.22
C VAL A 621 39.65 -13.74 -5.09
N ILE A 622 39.64 -14.75 -4.21
CA ILE A 622 40.60 -14.88 -3.10
C ILE A 622 42.04 -14.97 -3.64
N LEU A 623 42.26 -15.71 -4.72
CA LEU A 623 43.58 -15.86 -5.33
C LEU A 623 44.10 -14.52 -5.88
N LEU A 624 43.25 -13.72 -6.53
CA LEU A 624 43.60 -12.36 -6.96
C LEU A 624 43.95 -11.46 -5.78
N GLN A 625 43.25 -11.58 -4.65
CA GLN A 625 43.56 -10.82 -3.44
C GLN A 625 44.90 -11.23 -2.81
N ILE A 626 45.21 -12.52 -2.77
CA ILE A 626 46.51 -13.02 -2.27
C ILE A 626 47.65 -12.40 -3.08
N ILE A 627 47.56 -12.48 -4.41
CA ILE A 627 48.62 -12.04 -5.33
C ILE A 627 48.85 -10.54 -5.26
N SER A 628 47.79 -9.74 -5.12
CA SER A 628 47.86 -8.28 -5.25
C SER A 628 47.84 -7.51 -3.92
N GLY A 629 47.39 -8.14 -2.83
CA GLY A 629 47.10 -7.46 -1.56
C GLY A 629 45.92 -6.49 -1.65
N LYS A 630 45.13 -6.53 -2.73
CA LYS A 630 44.07 -5.56 -3.03
C LYS A 630 42.70 -6.05 -2.57
N LYS A 631 41.86 -5.14 -2.06
CA LYS A 631 40.48 -5.41 -1.63
C LYS A 631 39.49 -5.38 -2.79
N CYS A 632 38.45 -6.21 -2.75
CA CYS A 632 37.37 -6.22 -3.75
C CYS A 632 36.45 -4.99 -3.67
N THR A 633 36.43 -4.30 -2.52
CA THR A 633 35.57 -3.13 -2.27
C THR A 633 36.12 -1.82 -2.85
N HIS A 634 37.33 -1.82 -3.41
CA HIS A 634 37.95 -0.63 -3.99
C HIS A 634 38.03 -0.74 -5.51
N LEU A 635 38.17 0.41 -6.17
CA LEU A 635 38.42 0.52 -7.60
C LEU A 635 39.89 0.83 -7.88
N TYR A 636 40.38 0.36 -9.02
CA TYR A 636 41.78 0.41 -9.43
C TYR A 636 41.93 0.88 -10.88
N GLY A 637 43.17 0.88 -11.38
CA GLY A 637 43.51 1.38 -12.71
C GLY A 637 43.85 2.87 -12.71
N ALA A 638 44.45 3.34 -13.81
CA ALA A 638 44.87 4.74 -13.94
C ALA A 638 43.72 5.75 -13.82
N THR A 639 42.50 5.33 -14.18
CA THR A 639 41.27 6.12 -14.09
C THR A 639 40.49 5.86 -12.80
N GLY A 640 40.91 4.89 -11.96
CA GLY A 640 40.24 4.55 -10.70
C GLY A 640 38.85 3.94 -10.86
N ASN A 641 38.54 3.31 -12.01
CA ASN A 641 37.19 2.86 -12.36
C ASN A 641 37.05 1.33 -12.50
N LEU A 642 38.14 0.57 -12.42
CA LEU A 642 38.12 -0.88 -12.65
C LEU A 642 37.95 -1.63 -11.34
N ASN A 643 37.04 -2.60 -11.29
CA ASN A 643 37.00 -3.50 -10.14
C ASN A 643 38.24 -4.42 -10.11
N LEU A 644 38.46 -5.16 -9.01
CA LEU A 644 39.65 -6.00 -8.83
C LEU A 644 39.86 -6.99 -10.00
N LEU A 645 38.79 -7.59 -10.51
CA LEU A 645 38.84 -8.62 -11.54
C LEU A 645 39.19 -7.99 -12.90
N GLU A 646 38.53 -6.89 -13.26
CA GLU A 646 38.82 -6.12 -14.47
C GLU A 646 40.26 -5.61 -14.49
N TYR A 647 40.72 -5.06 -13.36
CA TYR A 647 42.08 -4.56 -13.23
C TYR A 647 43.13 -5.67 -13.39
N ALA A 648 42.89 -6.86 -12.83
CA ALA A 648 43.76 -8.02 -12.99
C ALA A 648 43.82 -8.47 -14.47
N TYR A 649 42.67 -8.54 -15.13
CA TYR A 649 42.56 -8.97 -16.52
C TYR A 649 43.22 -7.98 -17.48
N ASP A 650 43.02 -6.68 -17.32
CA ASP A 650 43.61 -5.66 -18.18
C ASP A 650 45.15 -5.65 -18.09
N LEU A 651 45.69 -5.76 -16.87
CA LEU A 651 47.13 -5.87 -16.67
C LEU A 651 47.69 -7.18 -17.25
N TRP A 652 47.01 -8.31 -17.04
CA TRP A 652 47.44 -9.59 -17.62
C TRP A 652 47.43 -9.54 -19.16
N LYS A 653 46.32 -9.10 -19.76
CA LYS A 653 46.12 -9.03 -21.21
C LYS A 653 47.10 -8.08 -21.91
N SER A 654 47.50 -7.00 -21.24
CA SER A 654 48.49 -6.04 -21.75
C SER A 654 49.95 -6.47 -21.54
N GLY A 655 50.19 -7.70 -21.04
CA GLY A 655 51.53 -8.21 -20.74
C GLY A 655 52.15 -7.61 -19.48
N LYS A 656 51.38 -6.85 -18.69
CA LYS A 656 51.78 -6.14 -17.48
C LYS A 656 51.36 -6.85 -16.19
N GLY A 657 51.12 -8.16 -16.24
CA GLY A 657 50.65 -8.94 -15.07
C GLY A 657 51.55 -8.84 -13.83
N LYS A 658 52.84 -8.55 -14.01
CA LYS A 658 53.77 -8.28 -12.89
C LYS A 658 53.38 -7.03 -12.08
N GLU A 659 52.80 -6.01 -12.70
CA GLU A 659 52.33 -4.78 -12.02
C GLU A 659 51.13 -5.05 -11.09
N PHE A 660 50.40 -6.16 -11.33
CA PHE A 660 49.31 -6.58 -10.45
C PHE A 660 49.81 -7.24 -9.16
N THR A 661 51.03 -7.80 -9.19
CA THR A 661 51.60 -8.55 -8.07
C THR A 661 52.10 -7.59 -7.00
N ASP A 662 51.84 -7.93 -5.75
CA ASP A 662 52.39 -7.20 -4.61
C ASP A 662 53.93 -7.27 -4.60
N PRO A 663 54.64 -6.13 -4.50
CA PRO A 663 56.10 -6.11 -4.41
C PRO A 663 56.69 -6.98 -3.29
N LEU A 664 55.94 -7.26 -2.22
CA LEU A 664 56.36 -8.13 -1.12
C LEU A 664 56.39 -9.62 -1.50
N LEU A 665 55.77 -10.01 -2.61
CA LEU A 665 55.76 -11.38 -3.14
C LEU A 665 56.80 -11.60 -4.25
N ASN A 666 57.66 -10.60 -4.49
CA ASN A 666 58.58 -10.56 -5.62
C ASN A 666 59.87 -11.34 -5.30
N ASP A 667 59.78 -12.68 -5.28
CA ASP A 667 60.93 -13.57 -5.26
C ASP A 667 61.33 -13.98 -6.69
N ALA A 668 62.63 -13.85 -7.02
CA ALA A 668 63.17 -14.11 -8.35
C ALA A 668 62.97 -15.56 -8.82
N THR A 669 62.89 -16.52 -7.87
CA THR A 669 62.60 -17.94 -8.15
C THR A 669 61.12 -18.25 -8.35
N SER A 670 60.22 -17.30 -8.08
CA SER A 670 58.77 -17.53 -7.96
C SER A 670 57.91 -16.84 -9.03
N SER A 671 58.51 -16.04 -9.93
CA SER A 671 57.78 -15.24 -10.93
C SER A 671 56.92 -16.06 -11.91
N CYS A 672 57.31 -17.31 -12.23
CA CYS A 672 56.52 -18.21 -13.08
C CYS A 672 55.27 -18.71 -12.36
N LYS A 673 55.39 -19.08 -11.08
CA LYS A 673 54.28 -19.54 -10.22
C LYS A 673 53.25 -18.44 -9.99
N VAL A 674 53.69 -17.22 -9.70
CA VAL A 674 52.78 -16.07 -9.54
C VAL A 674 51.98 -15.82 -10.82
N SER A 675 52.66 -15.78 -11.98
CA SER A 675 52.00 -15.57 -13.28
C SER A 675 50.99 -16.67 -13.58
N ARG A 676 51.32 -17.91 -13.22
CA ARG A 676 50.44 -19.07 -13.30
C ARG A 676 49.21 -18.93 -12.41
N CYS A 677 49.38 -18.50 -11.15
CA CYS A 677 48.28 -18.21 -10.24
C CYS A 677 47.36 -17.10 -10.77
N ILE A 678 47.89 -16.05 -11.41
CA ILE A 678 47.07 -14.99 -12.04
C ILE A 678 46.18 -15.60 -13.13
N GLN A 679 46.75 -16.42 -14.02
CA GLN A 679 45.99 -17.04 -15.11
C GLN A 679 44.89 -17.98 -14.59
N VAL A 680 45.22 -18.83 -13.61
CA VAL A 680 44.23 -19.72 -12.96
C VAL A 680 43.14 -18.90 -12.27
N ALA A 681 43.49 -17.83 -11.57
CA ALA A 681 42.51 -16.95 -10.93
C ALA A 681 41.56 -16.32 -11.96
N LEU A 682 42.09 -15.86 -13.10
CA LEU A 682 41.30 -15.30 -14.20
C LEU A 682 40.40 -16.34 -14.86
N LEU A 683 40.84 -17.60 -15.03
CA LEU A 683 39.99 -18.72 -15.46
C LEU A 683 38.82 -18.95 -14.50
N CYS A 684 39.05 -18.81 -13.20
CA CYS A 684 38.02 -19.00 -12.18
C CYS A 684 36.95 -17.90 -12.18
N VAL A 685 37.28 -16.68 -12.60
CA VAL A 685 36.39 -15.51 -12.50
C VAL A 685 35.76 -15.06 -13.83
N GLN A 686 35.79 -15.89 -14.88
CA GLN A 686 35.23 -15.55 -16.19
C GLN A 686 33.70 -15.38 -16.16
N GLU A 687 33.16 -14.57 -17.09
CA GLU A 687 31.72 -14.35 -17.24
C GLU A 687 30.98 -15.65 -17.58
N ASN A 688 31.52 -16.47 -18.50
CA ASN A 688 30.94 -17.78 -18.81
C ASN A 688 31.26 -18.81 -17.72
N TRP A 689 30.37 -18.96 -16.75
CA TRP A 689 30.53 -19.89 -15.63
C TRP A 689 30.66 -21.36 -16.03
N ALA A 690 30.17 -21.76 -17.22
CA ALA A 690 30.32 -23.10 -17.75
C ALA A 690 31.79 -23.45 -18.07
N GLU A 691 32.59 -22.46 -18.49
CA GLU A 691 33.99 -22.61 -18.88
C GLU A 691 34.97 -22.51 -17.69
N ARG A 692 34.51 -22.06 -16.52
CA ARG A 692 35.34 -22.03 -15.31
C ARG A 692 35.84 -23.44 -14.97
N PRO A 693 37.13 -23.65 -14.64
CA PRO A 693 37.63 -24.98 -14.33
C PRO A 693 37.00 -25.56 -13.06
N THR A 694 37.00 -26.88 -12.94
CA THR A 694 36.68 -27.61 -11.71
C THR A 694 37.83 -27.47 -10.71
N MET A 695 37.56 -27.71 -9.42
CA MET A 695 38.63 -27.70 -8.40
C MET A 695 39.71 -28.76 -8.65
N LEU A 696 39.37 -29.86 -9.33
CA LEU A 696 40.33 -30.89 -9.73
C LEU A 696 41.29 -30.36 -10.79
N GLU A 697 40.76 -29.72 -11.83
CA GLU A 697 41.56 -29.06 -12.88
C GLU A 697 42.40 -27.93 -12.29
N ILE A 698 41.83 -27.09 -11.42
CA ILE A 698 42.57 -26.04 -10.70
C ILE A 698 43.75 -26.63 -9.92
N SER A 699 43.55 -27.76 -9.21
CA SER A 699 44.62 -28.43 -8.49
C SER A 699 45.72 -28.97 -9.41
N SER A 700 45.38 -29.43 -10.62
CA SER A 700 46.38 -29.85 -11.62
C SER A 700 47.15 -28.65 -12.14
N LEU A 701 46.41 -27.62 -12.59
CA LEU A 701 46.96 -26.40 -13.15
C LEU A 701 47.90 -25.70 -12.17
N LEU A 702 47.58 -25.63 -10.87
CA LEU A 702 48.46 -24.99 -9.88
C LEU A 702 49.74 -25.79 -9.59
N ARG A 703 49.72 -27.12 -9.72
CA ARG A 703 50.87 -28.00 -9.40
C ARG A 703 51.82 -28.23 -10.56
N ASN A 704 51.31 -28.29 -11.79
CA ASN A 704 52.09 -28.63 -12.96
C ASN A 704 52.54 -27.39 -13.73
N GLU A 705 53.79 -26.97 -13.55
CA GLU A 705 54.35 -25.78 -14.23
C GLU A 705 54.40 -25.93 -15.76
N THR A 706 54.38 -27.16 -16.27
CA THR A 706 54.51 -27.47 -17.72
C THR A 706 53.17 -27.65 -18.43
N GLU A 707 52.06 -27.73 -17.70
CA GLU A 707 50.73 -27.95 -18.28
C GLU A 707 50.23 -26.67 -18.98
N VAL A 708 49.76 -26.79 -20.23
CA VAL A 708 49.30 -25.65 -21.02
C VAL A 708 48.03 -25.06 -20.39
N ILE A 709 48.08 -23.78 -20.02
CA ILE A 709 46.92 -23.07 -19.46
C ILE A 709 46.09 -22.46 -20.61
N PRO A 710 44.77 -22.71 -20.66
CA PRO A 710 43.88 -22.01 -21.57
C PRO A 710 43.92 -20.50 -21.33
N ASN A 711 43.86 -19.70 -22.39
CA ASN A 711 43.84 -18.25 -22.25
C ASN A 711 42.56 -17.78 -21.55
N PRO A 712 42.66 -17.03 -20.43
CA PRO A 712 41.48 -16.48 -19.79
C PRO A 712 40.66 -15.56 -20.70
N GLU A 713 39.34 -15.75 -20.69
CA GLU A 713 38.36 -14.81 -21.23
C GLU A 713 38.08 -13.67 -20.24
N ARG A 714 37.24 -12.71 -20.66
CA ARG A 714 36.89 -11.55 -19.84
C ARG A 714 36.25 -11.99 -18.51
N PRO A 715 36.66 -11.36 -17.38
CA PRO A 715 36.04 -11.61 -16.09
C PRO A 715 34.57 -11.25 -16.07
N ALA A 716 33.89 -11.84 -15.11
CA ALA A 716 32.50 -11.57 -14.83
C ALA A 716 32.31 -10.10 -14.40
N PHE A 717 31.16 -9.51 -14.76
CA PHE A 717 30.80 -8.11 -14.49
C PHE A 717 31.55 -7.01 -15.31
N SER A 718 32.23 -7.37 -16.41
CA SER A 718 32.92 -6.38 -17.27
C SER A 718 31.95 -5.50 -18.07
N THR A 719 32.20 -4.19 -18.16
CA THR A 719 31.28 -3.20 -18.76
C THR A 719 31.26 -3.12 -20.30
N ASP A 720 32.19 -3.78 -20.99
CA ASP A 720 32.42 -3.55 -22.45
C ASP A 720 31.89 -4.65 -23.38
N GLY A 721 30.79 -5.32 -23.02
CA GLY A 721 30.10 -6.30 -23.88
C GLY A 721 28.62 -5.99 -24.01
N ASN A 722 28.11 -5.83 -25.25
CA ASN A 722 26.72 -5.51 -25.61
C ASN A 722 25.66 -6.09 -24.65
N GLY A 723 25.11 -5.23 -23.78
CA GLY A 723 23.97 -5.53 -22.91
C GLY A 723 24.05 -4.77 -21.59
N GLU A 724 23.19 -3.75 -21.44
CA GLU A 724 22.85 -2.99 -20.22
C GLU A 724 23.85 -3.04 -19.05
N ALA A 725 24.59 -1.95 -18.86
CA ALA A 725 25.39 -1.71 -17.67
C ALA A 725 24.51 -1.65 -16.40
N MET A 726 24.29 -2.77 -15.73
CA MET A 726 23.76 -2.78 -14.36
C MET A 726 24.92 -2.69 -13.37
N ARG A 727 25.12 -1.48 -12.83
CA ARG A 727 25.83 -1.32 -11.55
C ARG A 727 24.94 -1.88 -10.45
N PHE A 728 25.15 -3.14 -10.07
CA PHE A 728 24.44 -3.77 -8.96
C PHE A 728 24.77 -3.04 -7.65
N THR A 729 23.76 -2.43 -7.05
CA THR A 729 23.86 -1.77 -5.74
C THR A 729 23.87 -2.84 -4.65
N THR A 730 24.36 -2.48 -3.46
CA THR A 730 24.35 -3.34 -2.27
C THR A 730 22.93 -3.79 -1.83
N GLU A 731 21.88 -3.28 -2.47
CA GLU A 731 20.48 -3.57 -2.15
C GLU A 731 19.97 -4.89 -2.75
N ASP A 732 20.59 -5.40 -3.82
CA ASP A 732 20.14 -6.61 -4.54
C ASP A 732 20.60 -7.94 -3.91
N VAL A 733 21.61 -7.88 -3.02
CA VAL A 733 22.11 -9.03 -2.28
C VAL A 733 21.75 -8.81 -0.81
N ILE A 734 21.07 -9.78 -0.18
CA ILE A 734 20.95 -9.82 1.28
C ILE A 734 22.34 -10.21 1.81
N SER A 735 23.26 -9.25 1.80
CA SER A 735 24.62 -9.47 2.25
C SER A 735 24.57 -9.73 3.74
N VAL A 736 25.16 -10.85 4.15
CA VAL A 736 25.12 -11.23 5.57
C VAL A 736 26.15 -10.43 6.39
N ASP A 737 27.04 -9.70 5.70
CA ASP A 737 28.08 -8.86 6.31
C ASP A 737 28.06 -7.42 5.74
N ILE A 738 26.88 -6.80 5.61
CA ILE A 738 26.78 -5.37 5.22
C ILE A 738 27.58 -4.54 6.22
N ALA A 739 28.76 -4.07 5.79
CA ALA A 739 29.59 -3.02 6.37
C ALA A 739 29.41 -2.84 7.89
N THR A 740 29.62 -3.90 8.67
CA THR A 740 29.99 -3.69 10.06
C THR A 740 31.46 -3.34 10.01
N ILE A 741 31.73 -2.07 10.29
CA ILE A 741 33.03 -1.56 10.69
C ILE A 741 33.74 -2.68 11.48
N SER A 742 34.71 -3.36 10.88
CA SER A 742 35.68 -4.18 11.58
C SER A 742 36.63 -3.25 12.36
N GLN A 743 36.08 -2.38 13.20
CA GLN A 743 36.81 -1.67 14.25
C GLN A 743 36.99 -2.67 15.37
N VAL A 744 38.11 -3.38 15.31
CA VAL A 744 39.39 -2.96 15.92
C VAL A 744 40.34 -4.16 15.86
N VAL A 745 39.85 -5.39 15.65
CA VAL A 745 40.69 -6.58 15.56
C VAL A 745 40.08 -7.59 14.57
N PRO A 746 40.82 -8.07 13.56
CA PRO A 746 40.43 -9.22 12.75
C PRO A 746 40.33 -10.49 13.61
N ARG A 747 39.39 -11.38 13.24
CA ARG A 747 38.98 -12.58 13.99
C ARG A 747 40.11 -13.56 14.26
#